data_AF-A0A218X2K7-F1
#
_entry.id   AF-A0A218X2K7-F1
#
_cell.length_a   1.000
_cell.length_b   1.000
_cell.length_c   1.000
_cell.angle_alpha   90.00
_cell.angle_beta   90.00
_cell.angle_gamma   90.00
#
_symmetry.space_group_name_H-M   'P 1'
#
loop_
_entity.id
_entity.type
_entity.pdbx_description
1 polymer ?
#
loop_
_entity_poly.entity_id
_entity_poly.type
_entity_poly.pdbx_seq_one_letter_code
_entity_poly.pdbx_strand_id
1 'polypeptide(L)'
;MAGTEITEQVDQLMLPSPPPLTVGIAIDGRSKSKYVVRWALDKFIPEGSVRFKLLHVHPRITTVPTPMGNKIPISQVREDVAAANRKDVEWQTTEMLLPFKKMITQKKVQADLAIIESDDVANAIAEEVTKSNINKLVVGAASHGMFTRRVKKHNLTSRISDSIPGFCTVYAVSNGKLSSIRPSDLESNSSIRDDSSKTSCSTNSGGTYTSSSHRDSLLAASYSHCRSSSLPMQRFQALSYINTGFLNSGTSTLEAKHSRSQSVISEELDKDVFRSDIFDSNVGYSETQNSSFQSSMTDPQSFTTYQGNTSDAPSDSPSHESRENINFELEKLRVELRHVRGMHAIAQTEAMDASRKADELNRRRLEEAMKLKEIKLKESIAEKLARQEKERYEVARKEAVHMMASAQQEASERRHVEMKTSRDVKEKEKLENALHGHVQQYQTFTWEEIVSATSSFSESCQIGMGAYGTVYKCSLHHTDVAVKILHSNENHNSKQFQQELEILSKVWHPHLLLLVGACPDHGCLIYEYMENGSLEDRLKRKDNTPPIPWFARFRIAWEVASALVFLHNSKPKPIIHRDLKPANILLDHNFVSKIGDVGLSTMLHADSSLSMDTGPVGTLCYIDPEYQRTGLISPKSDVYALGMVILQLLTAKPVIALTHTMENAMENGSLVEILDREAGNWPHEETKELALLALSCAELRRRDRPDLKDKVLPALERLKEVADRATRAGISTVRSSPPNHFICPILKDVMKDPCVAADGYSYERKAIEKWLEENDKSPMTNLPLAHKNLIPNYTLLSAITEWNSMEKNAPL
;
A
#
# COMPACT_ATOMS: atom_id res chain seq x y z
N MET A 1 36.23 -9.59 52.74
CA MET A 1 34.87 -10.15 52.52
C MET A 1 33.86 -9.03 52.68
N ALA A 2 32.77 -9.09 51.92
CA ALA A 2 31.48 -8.38 52.12
C ALA A 2 31.45 -6.85 52.32
N GLY A 3 30.72 -6.17 51.42
CA GLY A 3 30.06 -4.88 51.67
C GLY A 3 30.91 -3.61 51.49
N THR A 4 30.34 -2.46 51.11
CA THR A 4 29.02 -2.21 50.50
C THR A 4 29.10 -0.90 49.72
N GLU A 5 28.71 -0.85 48.44
CA GLU A 5 28.59 0.42 47.71
C GLU A 5 27.21 1.04 47.97
N ILE A 6 27.21 2.29 48.44
CA ILE A 6 26.04 3.18 48.45
C ILE A 6 26.51 4.50 47.84
N THR A 7 26.19 4.71 46.57
CA THR A 7 26.44 5.98 45.87
C THR A 7 25.17 6.81 45.85
N GLU A 8 25.12 7.85 46.69
CA GLU A 8 24.06 8.86 46.64
C GLU A 8 24.14 9.64 45.33
N GLN A 9 23.07 9.57 44.52
CA GLN A 9 22.92 10.44 43.35
C GLN A 9 22.32 11.77 43.80
N VAL A 10 23.07 12.86 43.63
CA VAL A 10 22.56 14.22 43.83
C VAL A 10 21.93 14.70 42.52
N ASP A 11 20.62 14.83 42.51
CA ASP A 11 19.86 15.34 41.36
C ASP A 11 20.26 16.79 41.03
N GLN A 12 20.71 17.02 39.80
CA GLN A 12 21.02 18.36 39.30
C GLN A 12 19.93 18.81 38.32
N LEU A 13 19.00 19.63 38.84
CA LEU A 13 17.78 20.08 38.15
C LEU A 13 18.06 20.83 36.84
N MET A 14 18.09 20.09 35.73
CA MET A 14 17.98 20.65 34.39
C MET A 14 16.52 21.04 34.12
N LEU A 15 16.28 22.31 33.77
CA LEU A 15 14.98 22.76 33.31
C LEU A 15 14.59 21.99 32.04
N PRO A 16 13.40 21.35 31.98
CA PRO A 16 13.03 20.53 30.83
C PRO A 16 12.86 21.40 29.58
N SER A 17 13.40 20.93 28.45
CA SER A 17 13.11 21.50 27.14
C SER A 17 11.60 21.55 26.90
N PRO A 18 11.06 22.62 26.27
CA PRO A 18 9.63 22.70 25.99
C PRO A 18 9.14 21.47 25.20
N PRO A 19 7.98 20.89 25.55
CA PRO A 19 7.54 19.63 24.98
C PRO A 19 7.33 19.75 23.46
N PRO A 20 7.75 18.74 22.66
CA PRO A 20 7.67 18.79 21.21
C PRO A 20 6.21 18.90 20.75
N LEU A 21 5.93 19.93 19.96
CA LEU A 21 4.60 20.27 19.44
C LEU A 21 4.00 19.04 18.76
N THR A 22 2.84 18.58 19.23
CA THR A 22 2.23 17.35 18.74
C THR A 22 1.08 17.69 17.80
N VAL A 23 1.26 17.37 16.52
CA VAL A 23 0.34 17.71 15.41
C VAL A 23 -0.45 16.47 14.99
N GLY A 24 -1.76 16.50 15.22
CA GLY A 24 -2.68 15.47 14.77
C GLY A 24 -3.05 15.66 13.29
N ILE A 25 -3.11 14.58 12.52
CA ILE A 25 -3.66 14.60 11.16
C ILE A 25 -4.77 13.54 11.08
N ALA A 26 -6.02 13.98 11.00
CA ALA A 26 -7.18 13.10 10.88
C ALA A 26 -7.47 12.78 9.40
N ILE A 27 -7.43 11.50 9.03
CA ILE A 27 -7.65 11.06 7.65
C ILE A 27 -8.68 9.94 7.50
N ASP A 28 -9.43 10.00 6.41
CA ASP A 28 -10.46 9.05 5.98
C ASP A 28 -9.93 7.90 5.11
N GLY A 29 -8.60 7.82 4.93
CA GLY A 29 -7.93 6.76 4.16
C GLY A 29 -8.04 6.85 2.64
N ARG A 30 -8.69 7.88 2.09
CA ARG A 30 -8.97 8.00 0.66
C ARG A 30 -7.80 8.59 -0.12
N SER A 31 -7.84 8.44 -1.44
CA SER A 31 -6.84 9.02 -2.37
C SER A 31 -6.69 10.54 -2.30
N LYS A 32 -7.61 11.26 -1.63
CA LYS A 32 -7.54 12.70 -1.37
C LYS A 32 -6.85 13.07 -0.04
N SER A 33 -6.75 12.17 0.95
CA SER A 33 -6.13 12.48 2.24
C SER A 33 -4.64 12.82 2.10
N LYS A 34 -3.98 12.38 1.00
CA LYS A 34 -2.61 12.78 0.63
C LYS A 34 -2.39 14.29 0.55
N TYR A 35 -3.42 15.06 0.19
CA TYR A 35 -3.33 16.53 0.12
C TYR A 35 -3.36 17.17 1.51
N VAL A 36 -4.10 16.56 2.45
CA VAL A 36 -4.14 16.98 3.87
C VAL A 36 -2.79 16.73 4.53
N VAL A 37 -2.22 15.53 4.33
CA VAL A 37 -0.90 15.14 4.86
C VAL A 37 0.21 16.02 4.31
N ARG A 38 0.23 16.31 2.99
CA ARG A 38 1.22 17.23 2.39
C ARG A 38 1.12 18.63 2.98
N TRP A 39 -0.08 19.20 3.04
CA TRP A 39 -0.30 20.54 3.59
C TRP A 39 0.15 20.64 5.06
N ALA A 40 -0.14 19.62 5.87
CA ALA A 40 0.31 19.55 7.26
C ALA A 40 1.85 19.50 7.37
N LEU A 41 2.50 18.67 6.57
CA LEU A 41 3.97 18.58 6.54
C LEU A 41 4.61 19.89 6.09
N ASP A 42 4.16 20.42 4.94
CA ASP A 42 4.76 21.62 4.35
C ASP A 42 4.51 22.89 5.20
N LYS A 43 3.46 22.92 6.04
CA LYS A 43 3.23 24.01 7.00
C LYS A 43 3.95 23.86 8.35
N PHE A 44 3.99 22.66 8.95
CA PHE A 44 4.45 22.50 10.33
C PHE A 44 5.90 22.00 10.47
N ILE A 45 6.52 21.41 9.44
CA ILE A 45 7.96 21.08 9.47
C ILE A 45 8.86 22.30 9.77
N PRO A 46 8.59 23.52 9.24
CA PRO A 46 9.39 24.70 9.57
C PRO A 46 9.29 25.18 11.03
N GLU A 47 8.33 24.70 11.83
CA GLU A 47 8.12 25.15 13.21
C GLU A 47 9.06 24.45 14.24
N GLY A 48 9.94 23.54 13.80
CA GLY A 48 10.98 22.94 14.64
C GLY A 48 10.68 21.50 15.07
N SER A 49 10.80 21.21 16.37
CA SER A 49 10.69 19.85 16.94
C SER A 49 9.24 19.39 17.04
N VAL A 50 8.64 19.06 15.89
CA VAL A 50 7.26 18.61 15.74
C VAL A 50 7.18 17.08 15.71
N ARG A 51 6.20 16.50 16.42
CA ARG A 51 5.78 15.10 16.24
C ARG A 51 4.45 15.05 15.53
N PHE A 52 4.34 14.21 14.49
CA PHE A 52 3.05 13.98 13.82
C PHE A 52 2.38 12.72 14.37
N LYS A 53 1.07 12.80 14.62
CA LYS A 53 0.24 11.65 14.98
C LYS A 53 -0.90 11.49 13.98
N LEU A 54 -0.88 10.39 13.24
CA LEU A 54 -1.85 10.08 12.20
C LEU A 54 -3.07 9.40 12.84
N LEU A 55 -4.23 10.06 12.78
CA LEU A 55 -5.48 9.61 13.39
C LEU A 55 -6.40 9.02 12.33
N HIS A 56 -6.89 7.80 12.56
CA HIS A 56 -7.93 7.19 11.76
C HIS A 56 -8.98 6.54 12.67
N VAL A 57 -10.26 6.87 12.45
CA VAL A 57 -11.39 6.23 13.14
C VAL A 57 -12.08 5.29 12.17
N HIS A 58 -12.23 4.02 12.56
CA HIS A 58 -13.09 3.07 11.86
C HIS A 58 -14.37 2.78 12.67
N PRO A 59 -15.50 2.44 12.02
CA PRO A 59 -16.72 2.00 12.71
C PRO A 59 -16.51 0.75 13.56
N ARG A 60 -17.42 0.51 14.51
CA ARG A 60 -17.39 -0.68 15.38
C ARG A 60 -17.60 -1.97 14.59
N ILE A 61 -16.80 -2.99 14.91
CA ILE A 61 -16.78 -4.30 14.24
C ILE A 61 -17.92 -5.17 14.78
N THR A 62 -19.14 -4.80 14.38
CA THR A 62 -20.41 -5.42 14.80
C THR A 62 -20.71 -6.74 14.08
N THR A 63 -20.05 -7.01 12.95
CA THR A 63 -20.29 -8.19 12.11
C THR A 63 -18.99 -8.78 11.56
N VAL A 64 -18.99 -10.09 11.34
CA VAL A 64 -17.94 -10.83 10.63
C VAL A 64 -18.47 -11.19 9.22
N PRO A 65 -17.71 -10.90 8.14
CA PRO A 65 -18.07 -11.33 6.80
C PRO A 65 -17.80 -12.83 6.62
N THR A 66 -18.76 -13.55 6.05
CA THR A 66 -18.60 -14.96 5.66
C THR A 66 -18.05 -15.10 4.24
N PRO A 67 -17.45 -16.24 3.87
CA PRO A 67 -17.04 -16.52 2.48
C PRO A 67 -18.20 -16.44 1.47
N MET A 68 -19.45 -16.60 1.93
CA MET A 68 -20.66 -16.50 1.11
C MET A 68 -21.17 -15.04 0.95
N GLY A 69 -20.40 -14.04 1.39
CA GLY A 69 -20.76 -12.61 1.31
C GLY A 69 -21.78 -12.13 2.36
N ASN A 70 -22.45 -13.04 3.06
CA ASN A 70 -23.34 -12.73 4.18
C ASN A 70 -22.56 -12.23 5.41
N LYS A 71 -23.18 -11.38 6.22
CA LYS A 71 -22.60 -10.83 7.45
C LYS A 71 -23.27 -11.45 8.68
N ILE A 72 -22.50 -12.11 9.55
CA ILE A 72 -22.99 -12.66 10.81
C ILE A 72 -22.69 -11.66 11.94
N PRO A 73 -23.63 -11.34 12.85
CA PRO A 73 -23.35 -10.56 14.06
C PRO A 73 -22.21 -11.17 14.87
N ILE A 74 -21.29 -10.33 15.38
CA ILE A 74 -20.09 -10.83 16.10
C ILE A 74 -20.43 -11.65 17.35
N SER A 75 -21.61 -11.43 17.95
CA SER A 75 -22.18 -12.21 19.06
C SER A 75 -22.67 -13.62 18.70
N GLN A 76 -22.69 -13.98 17.41
CA GLN A 76 -23.06 -15.32 16.90
C GLN A 76 -21.86 -16.08 16.33
N VAL A 77 -20.64 -15.55 16.52
CA VAL A 77 -19.39 -16.10 15.99
C VAL A 77 -18.47 -16.50 17.14
N ARG A 78 -17.66 -17.54 16.96
CA ARG A 78 -16.65 -17.94 17.95
C ARG A 78 -15.63 -16.82 18.17
N GLU A 79 -15.14 -16.67 19.41
CA GLU A 79 -14.27 -15.55 19.80
C GLU A 79 -12.90 -15.58 19.09
N ASP A 80 -12.42 -16.74 18.68
CA ASP A 80 -11.20 -16.90 17.87
C ASP A 80 -11.37 -16.30 16.45
N VAL A 81 -12.47 -16.62 15.77
CA VAL A 81 -12.84 -16.05 14.47
C VAL A 81 -13.15 -14.56 14.59
N ALA A 82 -13.81 -14.14 15.67
CA ALA A 82 -14.04 -12.73 15.98
C ALA A 82 -12.72 -11.95 16.16
N ALA A 83 -11.77 -12.50 16.92
CA ALA A 83 -10.45 -11.92 17.12
C ALA A 83 -9.60 -11.89 15.83
N ALA A 84 -9.70 -12.92 15.00
CA ALA A 84 -9.06 -12.94 13.68
C ALA A 84 -9.61 -11.82 12.76
N ASN A 85 -10.94 -11.66 12.70
CA ASN A 85 -11.58 -10.60 11.92
C ASN A 85 -11.18 -9.19 12.43
N ARG A 86 -11.08 -8.98 13.75
CA ARG A 86 -10.59 -7.70 14.31
C ARG A 86 -9.15 -7.41 13.87
N LYS A 87 -8.24 -8.37 14.00
CA LYS A 87 -6.84 -8.25 13.52
C LYS A 87 -6.74 -8.01 12.01
N ASP A 88 -7.62 -8.60 11.20
CA ASP A 88 -7.62 -8.39 9.76
C ASP A 88 -8.14 -6.99 9.36
N VAL A 89 -9.06 -6.39 10.13
CA VAL A 89 -9.47 -4.99 9.97
C VAL A 89 -8.33 -4.05 10.40
N GLU A 90 -7.67 -4.31 11.53
CA GLU A 90 -6.48 -3.56 11.99
C GLU A 90 -5.34 -3.61 10.95
N TRP A 91 -5.05 -4.79 10.39
CA TRP A 91 -4.03 -4.98 9.35
C TRP A 91 -4.36 -4.21 8.08
N GLN A 92 -5.58 -4.35 7.56
CA GLN A 92 -6.02 -3.64 6.35
C GLN A 92 -6.00 -2.12 6.54
N THR A 93 -6.37 -1.66 7.73
CA THR A 93 -6.30 -0.25 8.13
C THR A 93 -4.85 0.24 8.18
N THR A 94 -3.95 -0.56 8.75
CA THR A 94 -2.52 -0.24 8.84
C THR A 94 -1.87 -0.16 7.45
N GLU A 95 -2.14 -1.13 6.57
CA GLU A 95 -1.65 -1.12 5.18
C GLU A 95 -2.19 0.06 4.37
N MET A 96 -3.48 0.39 4.54
CA MET A 96 -4.09 1.58 3.94
C MET A 96 -3.45 2.89 4.43
N LEU A 97 -3.01 2.94 5.70
CA LEU A 97 -2.36 4.12 6.30
C LEU A 97 -0.84 4.19 6.01
N LEU A 98 -0.23 3.07 5.59
CA LEU A 98 1.21 2.93 5.30
C LEU A 98 1.76 3.97 4.30
N PRO A 99 1.08 4.34 3.18
CA PRO A 99 1.59 5.35 2.25
C PRO A 99 1.69 6.73 2.89
N PHE A 100 0.73 7.10 3.75
CA PHE A 100 0.74 8.38 4.46
C PHE A 100 1.83 8.41 5.54
N LYS A 101 2.03 7.30 6.26
CA LYS A 101 3.17 7.15 7.20
C LYS A 101 4.50 7.30 6.47
N LYS A 102 4.69 6.62 5.33
CA LYS A 102 5.88 6.75 4.47
C LYS A 102 6.11 8.20 4.01
N MET A 103 5.07 8.94 3.64
CA MET A 103 5.19 10.37 3.27
C MET A 103 5.71 11.27 4.41
N ILE A 104 5.37 10.97 5.67
CA ILE A 104 5.88 11.70 6.84
C ILE A 104 7.35 11.31 7.11
N THR A 105 7.66 10.01 7.12
CA THR A 105 9.02 9.49 7.36
C THR A 105 10.01 9.95 6.28
N GLN A 106 9.57 10.11 5.02
CA GLN A 106 10.39 10.68 3.93
C GLN A 106 10.88 12.11 4.20
N LYS A 107 10.19 12.88 5.07
CA LYS A 107 10.62 14.21 5.53
C LYS A 107 11.49 14.17 6.81
N LYS A 108 11.95 12.99 7.23
CA LYS A 108 12.74 12.73 8.47
C LYS A 108 12.02 13.06 9.80
N VAL A 109 10.68 13.07 9.83
CA VAL A 109 9.91 13.32 11.07
C VAL A 109 9.31 12.01 11.61
N GLN A 110 9.24 11.89 12.94
CA GLN A 110 8.54 10.78 13.60
C GLN A 110 7.02 10.87 13.36
N ALA A 111 6.41 9.70 13.15
CA ALA A 111 5.01 9.57 12.78
C ALA A 111 4.34 8.42 13.55
N ASP A 112 3.61 8.78 14.60
CA ASP A 112 2.82 7.84 15.40
C ASP A 112 1.48 7.54 14.70
N LEU A 113 0.94 6.35 14.94
CA LEU A 113 -0.32 5.90 14.35
C LEU A 113 -1.33 5.62 15.47
N ALA A 114 -2.51 6.23 15.41
CA ALA A 114 -3.64 5.86 16.25
C ALA A 114 -4.82 5.43 15.37
N ILE A 115 -5.14 4.15 15.49
CA ILE A 115 -6.35 3.55 14.95
C ILE A 115 -7.36 3.49 16.09
N ILE A 116 -8.57 4.00 15.87
CA ILE A 116 -9.60 4.16 16.90
C ILE A 116 -10.89 3.49 16.42
N GLU A 117 -11.50 2.66 17.26
CA GLU A 117 -12.78 2.00 16.95
C GLU A 117 -13.95 2.81 17.55
N SER A 118 -14.71 3.51 16.71
CA SER A 118 -15.90 4.26 17.14
C SER A 118 -16.85 4.61 15.98
N ASP A 119 -18.15 4.60 16.26
CA ASP A 119 -19.17 5.06 15.33
C ASP A 119 -19.38 6.58 15.38
N ASP A 120 -18.97 7.26 16.46
CA ASP A 120 -18.87 8.73 16.50
C ASP A 120 -17.42 9.19 16.34
N VAL A 121 -17.09 9.53 15.09
CA VAL A 121 -15.78 10.03 14.66
C VAL A 121 -15.42 11.37 15.29
N ALA A 122 -16.39 12.23 15.64
CA ALA A 122 -16.08 13.54 16.20
C ALA A 122 -15.62 13.45 17.66
N ASN A 123 -16.34 12.66 18.47
CA ASN A 123 -15.98 12.45 19.87
C ASN A 123 -14.71 11.60 20.01
N ALA A 124 -14.55 10.54 19.19
CA ALA A 124 -13.35 9.71 19.20
C ALA A 124 -12.05 10.47 18.89
N ILE A 125 -12.11 11.45 17.97
CA ILE A 125 -10.95 12.32 17.69
C ILE A 125 -10.72 13.29 18.86
N ALA A 126 -11.77 13.84 19.49
CA ALA A 126 -11.64 14.72 20.64
C ALA A 126 -11.05 14.03 21.89
N GLU A 127 -11.45 12.78 22.15
CA GLU A 127 -10.87 11.93 23.22
C GLU A 127 -9.38 11.67 22.98
N GLU A 128 -8.98 11.24 21.78
CA GLU A 128 -7.57 10.96 21.48
C GLU A 128 -6.71 12.24 21.42
N VAL A 129 -7.28 13.39 21.00
CA VAL A 129 -6.65 14.71 21.08
C VAL A 129 -6.39 15.13 22.52
N THR A 130 -7.34 14.89 23.42
CA THR A 130 -7.19 15.14 24.86
C THR A 130 -6.12 14.23 25.47
N LYS A 131 -6.26 12.92 25.25
CA LYS A 131 -5.35 11.86 25.75
C LYS A 131 -3.91 11.98 25.22
N SER A 132 -3.73 12.54 24.02
CA SER A 132 -2.41 12.70 23.38
C SER A 132 -1.84 14.13 23.47
N ASN A 133 -2.56 15.05 24.11
CA ASN A 133 -2.24 16.49 24.19
C ASN A 133 -1.88 17.10 22.81
N ILE A 134 -2.75 16.89 21.81
CA ILE A 134 -2.54 17.39 20.45
C ILE A 134 -2.87 18.89 20.40
N ASN A 135 -1.87 19.72 20.11
CA ASN A 135 -2.00 21.18 20.13
C ASN A 135 -2.56 21.74 18.80
N LYS A 136 -2.32 21.04 17.70
CA LYS A 136 -2.76 21.42 16.34
C LYS A 136 -3.34 20.20 15.64
N LEU A 137 -4.58 20.27 15.16
CA LEU A 137 -5.26 19.20 14.45
C LEU A 137 -5.53 19.61 13.00
N VAL A 138 -5.15 18.77 12.03
CA VAL A 138 -5.45 18.97 10.61
C VAL A 138 -6.50 17.98 10.15
N VAL A 139 -7.59 18.47 9.55
CA VAL A 139 -8.77 17.68 9.16
C VAL A 139 -9.11 17.89 7.68
N GLY A 140 -9.48 16.82 6.98
CA GLY A 140 -10.00 16.92 5.61
C GLY A 140 -11.35 17.63 5.56
N ALA A 141 -11.46 18.61 4.66
CA ALA A 141 -12.71 19.29 4.33
C ALA A 141 -13.24 18.84 2.95
N ALA A 142 -14.54 18.54 2.88
CA ALA A 142 -15.18 18.15 1.63
C ALA A 142 -15.24 19.33 0.64
N SER A 143 -14.67 19.14 -0.56
CA SER A 143 -14.70 20.16 -1.62
C SER A 143 -16.09 20.29 -2.22
N HIS A 144 -16.83 21.35 -1.90
CA HIS A 144 -18.12 21.66 -2.51
C HIS A 144 -17.95 21.94 -4.02
N GLY A 145 -18.65 21.17 -4.87
CA GLY A 145 -18.77 21.45 -6.29
C GLY A 145 -19.93 22.41 -6.58
N MET A 146 -19.81 23.23 -7.63
CA MET A 146 -20.78 24.29 -7.96
C MET A 146 -22.24 23.82 -8.22
N PHE A 147 -22.49 22.51 -8.36
CA PHE A 147 -23.80 21.95 -8.70
C PHE A 147 -24.57 21.34 -7.51
N THR A 148 -23.99 21.20 -6.31
CA THR A 148 -24.69 20.58 -5.16
C THR A 148 -25.50 21.61 -4.36
N ARG A 149 -26.69 21.99 -4.84
CA ARG A 149 -27.56 22.97 -4.18
C ARG A 149 -28.53 22.30 -3.18
N ARG A 150 -28.40 22.65 -1.89
CA ARG A 150 -29.32 22.36 -0.75
C ARG A 150 -29.56 20.88 -0.37
N VAL A 151 -28.71 20.36 0.52
CA VAL A 151 -29.16 19.59 1.69
C VAL A 151 -28.34 20.03 2.91
N LYS A 152 -28.98 20.43 4.01
CA LYS A 152 -28.28 20.62 5.31
C LYS A 152 -28.01 19.26 5.95
N LYS A 153 -26.91 18.62 5.56
CA LYS A 153 -26.32 17.50 6.33
C LYS A 153 -25.11 18.08 7.07
N HIS A 154 -25.02 17.88 8.39
CA HIS A 154 -23.92 18.44 9.18
C HIS A 154 -22.57 17.94 8.62
N ASN A 155 -21.70 18.86 8.23
CA ASN A 155 -20.38 18.51 7.73
C ASN A 155 -19.57 17.88 8.86
N LEU A 156 -19.00 16.70 8.64
CA LEU A 156 -18.20 16.00 9.64
C LEU A 156 -17.03 16.87 10.14
N THR A 157 -16.42 17.65 9.25
CA THR A 157 -15.37 18.63 9.58
C THR A 157 -15.84 19.69 10.58
N SER A 158 -17.10 20.14 10.54
CA SER A 158 -17.62 21.07 11.55
C SER A 158 -17.87 20.34 12.87
N ARG A 159 -18.52 19.17 12.86
CA ARG A 159 -18.70 18.35 14.08
C ARG A 159 -17.38 18.09 14.81
N ILE A 160 -16.30 17.75 14.09
CA ILE A 160 -14.96 17.61 14.67
C ILE A 160 -14.48 18.97 15.22
N SER A 161 -14.58 20.05 14.45
CA SER A 161 -14.20 21.40 14.89
C SER A 161 -15.02 21.92 16.08
N ASP A 162 -16.23 21.41 16.30
CA ASP A 162 -17.14 21.78 17.39
C ASP A 162 -16.83 20.97 18.66
N SER A 163 -16.58 19.66 18.53
CA SER A 163 -16.29 18.71 19.63
C SER A 163 -14.86 18.82 20.20
N ILE A 164 -13.93 19.49 19.52
CA ILE A 164 -12.51 19.56 19.93
C ILE A 164 -12.29 20.52 21.12
N PRO A 165 -11.45 20.15 22.12
CA PRO A 165 -11.09 21.02 23.24
C PRO A 165 -10.46 22.35 22.82
N GLY A 166 -10.77 23.41 23.57
CA GLY A 166 -10.34 24.79 23.30
C GLY A 166 -8.83 25.04 23.23
N PHE A 167 -8.00 24.15 23.76
CA PHE A 167 -6.53 24.26 23.66
C PHE A 167 -5.96 23.83 22.29
N CYS A 168 -6.76 23.20 21.42
CA CYS A 168 -6.31 22.61 20.16
C CYS A 168 -6.79 23.43 18.95
N THR A 169 -5.84 23.99 18.19
CA THR A 169 -6.12 24.74 16.96
C THR A 169 -6.45 23.80 15.80
N VAL A 170 -7.63 23.94 15.20
CA VAL A 170 -8.12 23.03 14.14
C VAL A 170 -8.00 23.69 12.77
N TYR A 171 -7.29 23.03 11.85
CA TYR A 171 -7.09 23.45 10.46
C TYR A 171 -7.86 22.54 9.50
N ALA A 172 -8.88 23.08 8.83
CA ALA A 172 -9.64 22.36 7.81
C ALA A 172 -9.01 22.55 6.43
N VAL A 173 -8.69 21.47 5.71
CA VAL A 173 -7.94 21.50 4.43
C VAL A 173 -8.75 20.84 3.32
N SER A 174 -8.96 21.54 2.20
CA SER A 174 -9.60 21.00 1.00
C SER A 174 -8.67 21.12 -0.22
N ASN A 175 -8.49 20.01 -0.96
CA ASN A 175 -7.64 19.91 -2.16
C ASN A 175 -6.21 20.51 -2.02
N GLY A 176 -5.63 20.47 -0.81
CA GLY A 176 -4.29 21.00 -0.53
C GLY A 176 -4.23 22.51 -0.25
N LYS A 177 -5.38 23.18 -0.11
CA LYS A 177 -5.49 24.55 0.37
C LYS A 177 -6.21 24.59 1.72
N LEU A 178 -5.88 25.59 2.53
CA LEU A 178 -6.58 25.89 3.77
C LEU A 178 -8.03 26.30 3.44
N SER A 179 -8.99 25.76 4.19
CA SER A 179 -10.43 25.97 3.99
C SER A 179 -11.08 26.72 5.15
N SER A 180 -10.64 26.49 6.39
CA SER A 180 -10.97 27.28 7.58
C SER A 180 -9.99 26.97 8.73
N ILE A 181 -9.97 27.83 9.76
CA ILE A 181 -9.26 27.61 11.02
C ILE A 181 -10.25 27.86 12.18
N ARG A 182 -10.23 27.00 13.20
CA ARG A 182 -10.66 27.34 14.57
C ARG A 182 -9.39 27.57 15.40
N PRO A 183 -9.08 28.81 15.84
CA PRO A 183 -7.96 29.07 16.74
C PRO A 183 -8.20 28.43 18.10
N SER A 184 -7.13 28.24 18.87
CA SER A 184 -7.25 27.88 20.29
C SER A 184 -7.62 29.10 21.13
N ASP A 185 -8.29 28.88 22.27
CA ASP A 185 -8.69 29.92 23.22
C ASP A 185 -7.46 30.56 23.94
N LEU A 186 -6.27 29.99 23.73
CA LEU A 186 -4.97 30.51 24.15
C LEU A 186 -4.40 31.52 23.14
N GLU A 187 -4.54 31.27 21.83
CA GLU A 187 -4.07 32.17 20.76
C GLU A 187 -4.92 33.45 20.65
N SER A 188 -6.19 33.42 21.06
CA SER A 188 -7.11 34.57 20.97
C SER A 188 -6.78 35.74 21.91
N ASN A 189 -5.90 35.54 22.91
CA ASN A 189 -5.59 36.55 23.92
C ASN A 189 -4.30 37.35 23.65
N SER A 190 -3.55 37.06 22.57
CA SER A 190 -2.18 37.59 22.37
C SER A 190 -1.99 38.53 21.18
N SER A 191 -3.05 39.03 20.52
CA SER A 191 -2.90 39.96 19.38
C SER A 191 -4.00 41.05 19.31
N ILE A 192 -3.89 42.07 20.17
CA ILE A 192 -4.50 43.39 19.94
C ILE A 192 -3.38 44.39 19.63
N ARG A 193 -3.22 44.71 18.34
CA ARG A 193 -2.57 45.94 17.82
C ARG A 193 -2.80 46.00 16.30
N ASP A 194 -3.73 46.86 15.88
CA ASP A 194 -3.89 47.27 14.49
C ASP A 194 -2.69 48.12 14.03
N ASP A 195 -2.42 48.18 12.71
CA ASP A 195 -2.93 49.29 11.87
C ASP A 195 -2.64 49.05 10.36
N SER A 196 -3.23 49.91 9.52
CA SER A 196 -2.99 50.14 8.09
C SER A 196 -3.58 49.13 7.08
N SER A 197 -4.85 49.40 6.75
CA SER A 197 -5.54 49.03 5.50
C SER A 197 -4.73 49.39 4.21
N LYS A 198 -5.03 48.87 3.01
CA LYS A 198 -6.24 49.19 2.22
C LYS A 198 -6.73 48.05 1.29
N THR A 199 -8.02 47.75 1.41
CA THR A 199 -9.10 47.92 0.38
C THR A 199 -8.68 48.30 -1.06
N SER A 200 -9.33 47.89 -2.16
CA SER A 200 -10.65 47.26 -2.43
C SER A 200 -10.52 46.30 -3.65
N CYS A 201 -11.49 45.56 -4.19
CA CYS A 201 -12.97 45.58 -4.19
C CYS A 201 -13.51 44.12 -4.39
N SER A 202 -14.72 43.65 -4.04
CA SER A 202 -16.10 44.18 -4.07
C SER A 202 -16.63 44.46 -5.50
N THR A 203 -17.87 44.18 -5.91
CA THR A 203 -19.05 43.47 -5.32
C THR A 203 -19.83 42.86 -6.52
N ASN A 204 -20.88 42.02 -6.45
CA ASN A 204 -21.85 41.58 -5.42
C ASN A 204 -22.32 40.14 -5.83
N SER A 205 -23.37 39.45 -5.37
CA SER A 205 -24.47 39.63 -4.40
C SER A 205 -25.01 38.22 -3.99
N GLY A 206 -25.85 38.04 -2.97
CA GLY A 206 -26.27 38.98 -1.92
C GLY A 206 -27.63 38.62 -1.29
N GLY A 207 -27.76 38.82 0.02
CA GLY A 207 -29.03 38.99 0.77
C GLY A 207 -29.88 37.73 1.04
N THR A 208 -30.67 37.67 2.13
CA THR A 208 -30.92 38.66 3.20
C THR A 208 -31.45 37.97 4.48
N TYR A 209 -30.88 38.39 5.63
CA TYR A 209 -31.43 38.70 6.98
C TYR A 209 -32.95 38.50 7.26
N THR A 210 -33.56 38.44 8.45
CA THR A 210 -33.26 38.37 9.93
C THR A 210 -34.65 38.17 10.63
N SER A 211 -34.88 37.94 11.93
CA SER A 211 -34.12 37.83 13.20
C SER A 211 -34.80 36.72 14.09
N SER A 212 -35.00 36.69 15.42
CA SER A 212 -34.58 37.46 16.63
C SER A 212 -34.87 36.66 17.94
N SER A 213 -34.10 36.93 19.00
CA SER A 213 -34.44 36.94 20.44
C SER A 213 -35.34 35.86 21.11
N HIS A 214 -34.68 35.05 21.93
CA HIS A 214 -34.94 34.82 23.38
C HIS A 214 -36.12 33.98 23.95
N ARG A 215 -35.71 33.20 24.98
CA ARG A 215 -36.41 32.66 26.17
C ARG A 215 -37.12 31.30 26.12
N ASP A 216 -36.54 30.41 26.94
CA ASP A 216 -37.16 29.67 28.04
C ASP A 216 -38.18 28.54 27.72
N SER A 217 -37.65 27.31 27.78
CA SER A 217 -38.08 26.27 28.75
C SER A 217 -39.21 25.27 28.44
N LEU A 218 -38.93 24.03 28.88
CA LEU A 218 -39.84 22.94 29.31
C LEU A 218 -40.66 22.16 28.25
N LEU A 219 -40.16 20.95 27.97
CA LEU A 219 -40.80 19.63 28.18
C LEU A 219 -42.17 19.27 27.55
N ALA A 220 -42.37 17.94 27.52
CA ALA A 220 -43.60 17.18 27.32
C ALA A 220 -44.06 16.90 25.87
N ALA A 221 -44.14 15.59 25.62
CA ALA A 221 -44.80 14.89 24.53
C ALA A 221 -46.29 15.31 24.39
N SER A 222 -46.99 15.06 23.27
CA SER A 222 -47.32 13.70 22.78
C SER A 222 -48.17 13.74 21.51
N TYR A 223 -48.09 12.67 20.69
CA TYR A 223 -49.10 12.23 19.68
C TYR A 223 -49.46 13.23 18.55
N SER A 224 -49.99 12.84 17.38
CA SER A 224 -50.00 11.55 16.66
C SER A 224 -50.47 11.78 15.21
N HIS A 225 -50.00 10.97 14.25
CA HIS A 225 -50.58 10.80 12.91
C HIS A 225 -50.61 12.03 11.97
N CYS A 226 -50.89 11.90 10.67
CA CYS A 226 -50.32 10.98 9.65
C CYS A 226 -50.74 11.52 8.25
N ARG A 227 -49.96 11.18 7.20
CA ARG A 227 -50.26 11.44 5.77
C ARG A 227 -50.30 12.94 5.35
N SER A 228 -50.22 13.32 4.08
CA SER A 228 -49.24 13.03 2.98
C SER A 228 -49.72 13.76 1.72
N SER A 229 -48.81 14.30 0.88
CA SER A 229 -49.11 15.01 -0.40
C SER A 229 -49.94 16.31 -0.27
N SER A 230 -49.85 17.30 -1.16
CA SER A 230 -49.01 17.50 -2.37
C SER A 230 -48.69 18.99 -2.63
N LEU A 231 -47.66 19.24 -3.44
CA LEU A 231 -47.27 20.51 -4.09
C LEU A 231 -48.20 20.83 -5.30
N PRO A 232 -48.03 21.93 -6.09
CA PRO A 232 -47.23 23.18 -5.95
C PRO A 232 -48.04 24.49 -6.29
N MET A 233 -47.32 25.60 -6.54
CA MET A 233 -47.70 26.76 -7.40
C MET A 233 -48.65 27.84 -6.77
N GLN A 234 -48.60 29.14 -7.11
CA GLN A 234 -47.80 29.89 -8.11
C GLN A 234 -47.60 31.40 -7.71
N ARG A 235 -46.55 32.04 -8.28
CA ARG A 235 -46.27 33.49 -8.53
C ARG A 235 -46.81 34.64 -7.64
N PHE A 236 -45.90 35.59 -7.39
CA PHE A 236 -46.16 37.01 -7.06
C PHE A 236 -46.51 37.87 -8.30
N GLN A 237 -47.18 39.01 -8.06
CA GLN A 237 -47.04 40.28 -8.80
C GLN A 237 -46.03 41.16 -8.00
N ALA A 238 -45.04 41.88 -8.58
CA ALA A 238 -45.14 43.10 -9.42
C ALA A 238 -45.78 44.28 -8.64
N LEU A 239 -45.27 45.53 -8.62
CA LEU A 239 -44.40 46.35 -9.49
C LEU A 239 -43.42 47.18 -8.59
N SER A 240 -42.23 47.73 -8.92
CA SER A 240 -41.53 48.23 -10.14
C SER A 240 -41.82 49.69 -10.57
N TYR A 241 -40.82 50.58 -10.44
CA TYR A 241 -40.55 51.80 -11.25
C TYR A 241 -38.99 51.99 -11.26
N ILE A 242 -38.25 52.01 -12.40
CA ILE A 242 -38.13 53.03 -13.48
C ILE A 242 -37.30 54.24 -13.00
N ASN A 243 -36.23 54.75 -13.66
CA ASN A 243 -35.49 54.46 -14.92
C ASN A 243 -33.99 54.88 -14.73
N THR A 244 -32.95 54.89 -15.61
CA THR A 244 -32.61 54.65 -17.06
C THR A 244 -31.06 54.45 -17.12
N GLY A 245 -30.30 54.21 -18.21
CA GLY A 245 -30.56 53.92 -19.63
C GLY A 245 -29.27 54.04 -20.50
N PHE A 246 -29.23 53.37 -21.68
CA PHE A 246 -28.23 53.47 -22.79
C PHE A 246 -26.76 53.00 -22.49
N LEU A 247 -26.17 51.99 -23.16
CA LEU A 247 -25.68 51.86 -24.56
C LEU A 247 -24.41 52.72 -24.85
N ASN A 248 -23.35 52.32 -25.56
CA ASN A 248 -23.20 51.30 -26.64
C ASN A 248 -21.71 50.94 -26.96
N SER A 249 -21.45 49.82 -27.69
CA SER A 249 -20.19 49.43 -28.41
C SER A 249 -18.85 49.37 -27.60
N GLY A 250 -17.69 48.89 -28.11
CA GLY A 250 -17.26 48.37 -29.42
C GLY A 250 -15.92 47.58 -29.37
N THR A 251 -15.33 47.20 -30.51
CA THR A 251 -14.21 46.22 -30.61
C THR A 251 -12.82 46.78 -30.98
N SER A 252 -11.75 46.02 -30.67
CA SER A 252 -10.36 46.12 -31.22
C SER A 252 -9.56 47.41 -30.86
N THR A 253 -8.21 47.49 -30.94
CA THR A 253 -7.17 46.68 -31.63
C THR A 253 -5.83 46.64 -30.82
N LEU A 254 -4.71 46.19 -31.42
CA LEU A 254 -3.38 45.94 -30.83
C LEU A 254 -2.33 47.05 -31.12
N GLU A 255 -1.12 46.87 -30.55
CA GLU A 255 0.19 47.56 -30.77
C GLU A 255 0.54 48.81 -29.92
N ALA A 256 1.82 49.15 -29.63
CA ALA A 256 3.08 48.36 -29.48
C ALA A 256 4.28 49.28 -29.05
N LYS A 257 5.40 48.66 -28.58
CA LYS A 257 6.77 49.25 -28.36
C LYS A 257 6.84 50.29 -27.22
N HIS A 258 7.97 50.61 -26.56
CA HIS A 258 9.44 50.43 -26.76
C HIS A 258 10.07 49.61 -25.61
N SER A 259 11.12 48.77 -25.70
CA SER A 259 12.43 48.76 -26.38
C SER A 259 13.58 49.54 -25.68
N ARG A 260 14.46 48.78 -24.97
CA ARG A 260 15.95 48.86 -24.90
C ARG A 260 16.65 50.20 -24.51
N SER A 261 17.82 50.23 -23.86
CA SER A 261 18.77 49.19 -23.41
C SER A 261 19.78 49.72 -22.35
N GLN A 262 20.34 48.80 -21.55
CA GLN A 262 21.74 48.72 -21.02
C GLN A 262 22.52 49.97 -20.53
N SER A 263 23.14 49.82 -19.35
CA SER A 263 24.59 50.02 -19.15
C SER A 263 25.15 49.04 -18.09
N VAL A 264 26.47 48.89 -18.00
CA VAL A 264 27.24 47.89 -17.19
C VAL A 264 28.61 48.53 -16.81
N ILE A 265 29.40 47.87 -15.94
CA ILE A 265 30.77 48.22 -15.46
C ILE A 265 30.73 49.20 -14.27
N SER A 266 31.35 49.04 -13.08
CA SER A 266 32.39 48.16 -12.46
C SER A 266 33.77 48.82 -12.26
N GLU A 267 34.18 48.95 -10.98
CA GLU A 267 35.55 49.27 -10.50
C GLU A 267 36.04 50.72 -10.85
N GLU A 268 36.99 51.40 -10.21
CA GLU A 268 37.98 51.13 -9.13
C GLU A 268 37.82 52.18 -7.98
N LEU A 269 38.12 51.91 -6.69
CA LEU A 269 39.41 52.03 -5.95
C LEU A 269 40.16 53.38 -6.08
N ASP A 270 40.44 54.04 -4.93
CA ASP A 270 41.60 54.94 -4.78
C ASP A 270 42.06 55.07 -3.30
N LYS A 271 43.28 55.59 -3.04
CA LYS A 271 43.93 55.64 -1.70
C LYS A 271 45.00 56.75 -1.56
N ASP A 272 45.11 57.32 -0.36
CA ASP A 272 46.39 57.66 0.33
C ASP A 272 46.12 57.69 1.86
N VAL A 273 46.87 57.05 2.79
CA VAL A 273 48.30 57.19 3.18
C VAL A 273 48.50 58.50 3.96
N PHE A 274 48.72 58.52 5.28
CA PHE A 274 49.66 57.80 6.18
C PHE A 274 49.05 57.59 7.61
N ARG A 275 49.52 56.78 8.59
CA ARG A 275 50.64 55.81 8.75
C ARG A 275 50.30 54.80 9.90
N SER A 276 51.25 53.92 10.22
CA SER A 276 51.47 53.06 11.42
C SER A 276 50.73 53.34 12.74
N ASP A 277 50.18 52.27 13.36
CA ASP A 277 50.83 51.59 14.51
C ASP A 277 50.22 50.19 14.79
N ILE A 278 50.66 49.49 15.86
CA ILE A 278 50.47 48.04 16.08
C ILE A 278 50.00 47.72 17.53
N PHE A 279 49.19 46.64 17.65
CA PHE A 279 48.71 45.93 18.87
C PHE A 279 47.79 46.66 19.88
N ASP A 280 46.48 46.42 19.71
CA ASP A 280 45.62 45.65 20.63
C ASP A 280 45.82 45.80 22.17
N SER A 281 44.85 46.40 22.88
CA SER A 281 43.80 45.61 23.57
C SER A 281 42.90 46.38 24.54
N ASN A 282 41.65 45.91 24.64
CA ASN A 282 40.64 46.06 25.70
C ASN A 282 40.21 47.47 26.21
N VAL A 283 38.93 47.76 25.98
CA VAL A 283 38.15 48.78 26.71
C VAL A 283 37.40 48.14 27.87
N GLY A 284 37.39 48.80 29.03
CA GLY A 284 36.62 48.39 30.21
C GLY A 284 36.27 49.59 31.10
N TYR A 285 35.23 50.34 30.72
CA TYR A 285 34.58 51.30 31.61
C TYR A 285 33.81 50.55 32.72
N SER A 286 33.44 51.12 33.87
CA SER A 286 33.91 52.26 34.68
C SER A 286 32.82 52.45 35.73
N GLU A 287 33.16 52.67 37.01
CA GLU A 287 32.43 53.64 37.85
C GLU A 287 33.19 53.94 39.15
N THR A 288 33.64 55.19 39.24
CA THR A 288 33.54 56.14 40.37
C THR A 288 32.88 55.66 41.68
N GLN A 289 33.26 56.14 42.87
CA GLN A 289 34.14 57.28 43.22
C GLN A 289 34.57 57.17 44.69
N ASN A 290 35.83 57.47 45.02
CA ASN A 290 36.23 58.56 45.94
C ASN A 290 37.70 58.48 46.38
N SER A 291 38.25 59.66 46.68
CA SER A 291 39.51 59.88 47.38
C SER A 291 39.27 59.87 48.91
N SER A 292 40.24 60.01 49.83
CA SER A 292 41.49 60.75 49.68
C SER A 292 42.57 60.42 50.73
N PHE A 293 43.78 60.84 50.40
CA PHE A 293 44.98 61.07 51.23
C PHE A 293 45.58 59.93 52.07
N GLN A 294 46.88 59.74 51.83
CA GLN A 294 47.81 58.87 52.53
C GLN A 294 48.89 59.74 53.18
N SER A 295 49.25 59.43 54.44
CA SER A 295 50.49 59.88 55.07
C SER A 295 51.00 58.79 56.01
N SER A 296 52.27 58.84 56.40
CA SER A 296 53.00 57.73 57.04
C SER A 296 53.66 58.13 58.36
N MET A 297 54.08 57.12 59.13
CA MET A 297 54.95 57.22 60.34
C MET A 297 54.23 57.78 61.60
N THR A 298 54.62 57.48 62.86
CA THR A 298 55.75 56.69 63.39
C THR A 298 55.41 56.11 64.79
N ASP A 299 56.30 55.30 65.36
CA ASP A 299 56.25 54.85 66.76
C ASP A 299 56.25 55.99 67.81
N PRO A 300 55.65 55.77 69.00
CA PRO A 300 55.79 56.65 70.16
C PRO A 300 56.78 56.11 71.22
N GLN A 301 57.86 56.84 71.50
CA GLN A 301 58.64 56.65 72.73
C GLN A 301 59.09 57.98 73.38
N SER A 302 59.25 57.92 74.71
CA SER A 302 59.96 58.87 75.58
C SER A 302 59.64 60.37 75.43
N PHE A 303 58.71 60.85 76.28
CA PHE A 303 58.80 62.22 76.80
C PHE A 303 59.99 62.30 77.78
N THR A 304 60.99 63.14 77.48
CA THR A 304 61.99 63.62 78.45
C THR A 304 62.11 65.13 78.33
N THR A 305 61.32 65.86 79.13
CA THR A 305 61.40 67.32 79.20
C THR A 305 62.31 67.74 80.34
N TYR A 306 63.53 68.14 80.02
CA TYR A 306 64.32 69.00 80.92
C TYR A 306 64.05 70.47 80.61
N GLN A 307 64.06 71.29 81.65
CA GLN A 307 63.56 72.66 81.67
C GLN A 307 64.54 73.67 81.01
N GLY A 308 64.01 74.82 80.56
CA GLY A 308 64.75 76.09 80.60
C GLY A 308 64.78 76.66 82.03
N ASN A 309 65.40 77.80 82.35
CA ASN A 309 65.86 78.89 81.48
C ASN A 309 66.84 79.79 82.28
N THR A 310 67.53 80.71 81.58
CA THR A 310 67.96 82.06 82.06
C THR A 310 68.70 82.24 83.42
N SER A 311 69.99 82.60 83.31
CA SER A 311 70.69 83.73 83.96
C SER A 311 70.55 84.07 85.47
N ASP A 312 71.73 84.27 86.06
CA ASP A 312 72.08 85.20 87.17
C ASP A 312 71.67 84.86 88.62
N ALA A 313 72.31 85.57 89.57
CA ALA A 313 72.42 85.28 91.02
C ALA A 313 72.27 86.60 91.84
N PRO A 314 72.34 86.63 93.21
CA PRO A 314 72.51 85.55 94.19
C PRO A 314 71.58 85.59 95.46
N SER A 315 71.74 84.59 96.34
CA SER A 315 71.54 84.59 97.82
C SER A 315 70.15 84.70 98.52
N ASP A 316 69.85 83.63 99.29
CA ASP A 316 69.36 83.55 100.69
C ASP A 316 67.90 83.78 101.19
N SER A 317 67.25 82.63 101.48
CA SER A 317 66.64 82.22 102.78
C SER A 317 65.10 82.40 103.06
N PRO A 318 64.45 81.55 103.91
CA PRO A 318 63.05 81.10 103.67
C PRO A 318 62.07 80.95 104.88
N SER A 319 60.79 80.58 104.64
CA SER A 319 59.94 79.67 105.46
C SER A 319 58.46 79.57 104.96
N HIS A 320 57.53 78.76 105.50
CA HIS A 320 57.44 77.27 105.51
C HIS A 320 56.07 76.75 106.06
N GLU A 321 55.15 76.18 105.26
CA GLU A 321 54.03 75.33 105.76
C GLU A 321 53.26 74.49 104.69
N SER A 322 52.31 73.65 105.15
CA SER A 322 51.38 72.71 104.44
C SER A 322 51.86 71.27 104.13
N ARG A 323 50.99 70.26 104.38
CA ARG A 323 51.34 68.82 104.26
C ARG A 323 50.19 67.82 103.96
N GLU A 324 48.91 68.16 104.15
CA GLU A 324 47.83 67.16 104.13
C GLU A 324 47.24 66.83 102.74
N ASN A 325 47.41 67.71 101.75
CA ASN A 325 46.72 67.61 100.44
C ASN A 325 47.22 66.45 99.54
N ILE A 326 48.33 65.79 99.88
CA ILE A 326 49.08 64.90 98.97
C ILE A 326 48.44 63.50 98.85
N ASN A 327 47.79 62.99 99.90
CA ASN A 327 47.34 61.59 99.93
C ASN A 327 46.11 61.31 99.04
N PHE A 328 45.27 62.30 98.75
CA PHE A 328 44.04 62.11 97.97
C PHE A 328 44.33 61.95 96.46
N GLU A 329 45.21 62.80 95.92
CA GLU A 329 45.74 62.71 94.54
C GLU A 329 46.35 61.32 94.25
N LEU A 330 47.06 60.75 95.22
CA LEU A 330 47.84 59.54 95.03
C LEU A 330 46.99 58.27 94.84
N GLU A 331 45.79 58.20 95.43
CA GLU A 331 44.87 57.07 95.21
C GLU A 331 44.01 57.26 93.95
N LYS A 332 43.66 58.50 93.57
CA LYS A 332 43.03 58.81 92.28
C LYS A 332 43.88 58.29 91.11
N LEU A 333 45.18 58.61 91.10
CA LEU A 333 46.13 58.14 90.09
C LEU A 333 46.25 56.61 90.03
N ARG A 334 46.09 55.91 91.16
CA ARG A 334 46.08 54.42 91.21
C ARG A 334 44.82 53.80 90.61
N VAL A 335 43.70 54.52 90.53
CA VAL A 335 42.49 54.06 89.84
C VAL A 335 42.64 54.28 88.33
N GLU A 336 43.05 55.48 87.91
CA GLU A 336 43.29 55.82 86.50
C GLU A 336 44.33 54.88 85.85
N LEU A 337 45.46 54.63 86.52
CA LEU A 337 46.52 53.76 86.00
C LEU A 337 46.10 52.27 85.95
N ARG A 338 45.14 51.84 86.76
CA ARG A 338 44.50 50.51 86.62
C ARG A 338 43.54 50.48 85.43
N HIS A 339 42.75 51.53 85.22
CA HIS A 339 41.82 51.64 84.09
C HIS A 339 42.57 51.63 82.73
N VAL A 340 43.63 52.43 82.60
CA VAL A 340 44.48 52.48 81.39
C VAL A 340 45.12 51.12 81.10
N ARG A 341 45.61 50.39 82.11
CA ARG A 341 46.14 49.03 81.95
C ARG A 341 45.06 48.03 81.49
N GLY A 342 43.84 48.15 82.01
CA GLY A 342 42.70 47.35 81.55
C GLY A 342 42.35 47.60 80.09
N MET A 343 42.23 48.86 79.68
CA MET A 343 42.00 49.25 78.29
C MET A 343 43.11 48.76 77.35
N HIS A 344 44.38 48.88 77.75
CA HIS A 344 45.51 48.42 76.94
C HIS A 344 45.47 46.90 76.71
N ALA A 345 45.13 46.10 77.73
CA ALA A 345 44.98 44.66 77.59
C ALA A 345 43.83 44.27 76.64
N ILE A 346 42.70 45.00 76.70
CA ILE A 346 41.57 44.81 75.76
C ILE A 346 42.01 45.16 74.33
N ALA A 347 42.60 46.35 74.12
CA ALA A 347 43.04 46.80 72.81
C ALA A 347 44.09 45.88 72.17
N GLN A 348 45.03 45.32 72.94
CA GLN A 348 45.97 44.31 72.45
C GLN A 348 45.27 43.00 72.06
N THR A 349 44.25 42.58 72.81
CA THR A 349 43.49 41.36 72.52
C THR A 349 42.65 41.54 71.23
N GLU A 350 41.97 42.68 71.10
CA GLU A 350 41.19 43.03 69.91
C GLU A 350 42.08 43.18 68.66
N ALA A 351 43.27 43.76 68.79
CA ALA A 351 44.24 43.87 67.70
C ALA A 351 44.72 42.48 67.21
N MET A 352 45.01 41.55 68.13
CA MET A 352 45.38 40.19 67.74
C MET A 352 44.21 39.43 67.10
N ASP A 353 42.98 39.62 67.57
CA ASP A 353 41.79 39.03 66.95
C ASP A 353 41.44 39.65 65.59
N ALA A 354 41.73 40.93 65.38
CA ALA A 354 41.62 41.58 64.08
C ALA A 354 42.64 41.01 63.09
N SER A 355 43.91 40.86 63.49
CA SER A 355 44.95 40.21 62.67
C SER A 355 44.55 38.78 62.29
N ARG A 356 44.15 37.96 63.27
CA ARG A 356 43.71 36.57 63.09
C ARG A 356 42.59 36.44 62.04
N LYS A 357 41.66 37.40 62.00
CA LYS A 357 40.57 37.45 61.01
C LYS A 357 41.05 37.93 59.63
N ALA A 358 42.00 38.85 59.56
CA ALA A 358 42.61 39.30 58.30
C ALA A 358 43.42 38.18 57.63
N ASP A 359 44.19 37.41 58.40
CA ASP A 359 44.97 36.27 57.91
C ASP A 359 44.07 35.16 57.35
N GLU A 360 42.97 34.84 58.05
CA GLU A 360 41.96 33.88 57.59
C GLU A 360 41.25 34.34 56.30
N LEU A 361 40.97 35.63 56.15
CA LEU A 361 40.39 36.19 54.91
C LEU A 361 41.39 36.16 53.75
N ASN A 362 42.68 36.42 54.00
CA ASN A 362 43.73 36.32 52.99
C ASN A 362 43.94 34.86 52.53
N ARG A 363 43.88 33.89 53.46
CA ARG A 363 43.93 32.45 53.14
C ARG A 363 42.79 32.04 52.20
N ARG A 364 41.55 32.42 52.51
CA ARG A 364 40.38 32.14 51.67
C ARG A 364 40.49 32.76 50.28
N ARG A 365 40.91 34.02 50.19
CA ARG A 365 41.18 34.71 48.91
C ARG A 365 42.21 33.97 48.05
N LEU A 366 43.25 33.40 48.66
CA LEU A 366 44.27 32.63 47.93
C LEU A 366 43.71 31.30 47.41
N GLU A 367 42.89 30.60 48.21
CA GLU A 367 42.21 29.36 47.81
C GLU A 367 41.20 29.59 46.67
N GLU A 368 40.42 30.67 46.73
CA GLU A 368 39.50 31.09 45.66
C GLU A 368 40.25 31.48 44.38
N ALA A 369 41.36 32.21 44.49
CA ALA A 369 42.21 32.56 43.36
C ALA A 369 42.86 31.33 42.68
N MET A 370 43.16 30.27 43.44
CA MET A 370 43.62 28.99 42.86
C MET A 370 42.49 28.25 42.14
N LYS A 371 41.30 28.14 42.74
CA LYS A 371 40.12 27.52 42.10
C LYS A 371 39.74 28.24 40.79
N LEU A 372 39.79 29.58 40.77
CA LEU A 372 39.50 30.35 39.56
C LEU A 372 40.51 30.10 38.42
N LYS A 373 41.80 29.89 38.75
CA LYS A 373 42.81 29.48 37.75
C LYS A 373 42.54 28.08 37.19
N GLU A 374 42.13 27.14 38.05
CA GLU A 374 41.77 25.77 37.63
C GLU A 374 40.54 25.77 36.71
N ILE A 375 39.51 26.56 37.04
CA ILE A 375 38.30 26.72 36.20
C ILE A 375 38.66 27.27 34.82
N LYS A 376 39.44 28.36 34.75
CA LYS A 376 39.90 28.95 33.46
C LYS A 376 40.75 27.98 32.63
N LEU A 377 41.51 27.10 33.26
CA LEU A 377 42.26 26.05 32.55
C LEU A 377 41.32 25.01 31.94
N LYS A 378 40.31 24.55 32.69
CA LYS A 378 39.29 23.59 32.20
C LYS A 378 38.44 24.18 31.08
N GLU A 379 38.04 25.45 31.21
CA GLU A 379 37.36 26.24 30.19
C GLU A 379 38.17 26.30 28.88
N SER A 380 39.44 26.67 28.95
CA SER A 380 40.34 26.72 27.77
C SER A 380 40.56 25.36 27.10
N ILE A 381 40.48 24.26 27.85
CA ILE A 381 40.55 22.89 27.31
C ILE A 381 39.22 22.52 26.63
N ALA A 382 38.08 22.80 27.26
CA ALA A 382 36.75 22.53 26.72
C ALA A 382 36.49 23.29 25.41
N GLU A 383 36.88 24.58 25.34
CA GLU A 383 36.79 25.37 24.10
C GLU A 383 37.59 24.76 22.95
N LYS A 384 38.79 24.23 23.21
CA LYS A 384 39.65 23.63 22.18
C LYS A 384 39.05 22.33 21.66
N LEU A 385 38.50 21.51 22.54
CA LEU A 385 37.80 20.28 22.17
C LEU A 385 36.56 20.58 21.32
N ALA A 386 35.70 21.52 21.77
CA ALA A 386 34.50 21.94 21.04
C ALA A 386 34.83 22.56 19.66
N ARG A 387 35.94 23.31 19.54
CA ARG A 387 36.43 23.82 18.26
C ARG A 387 36.85 22.67 17.31
N GLN A 388 37.62 21.70 17.80
CA GLN A 388 38.06 20.56 16.98
C GLN A 388 36.88 19.66 16.55
N GLU A 389 35.89 19.46 17.42
CA GLU A 389 34.70 18.67 17.12
C GLU A 389 33.78 19.36 16.11
N LYS A 390 33.60 20.69 16.23
CA LYS A 390 32.89 21.51 15.23
C LYS A 390 33.55 21.44 13.86
N GLU A 391 34.88 21.46 13.78
CA GLU A 391 35.62 21.35 12.52
C GLU A 391 35.42 19.98 11.85
N ARG A 392 35.50 18.89 12.64
CA ARG A 392 35.19 17.52 12.16
C ARG A 392 33.75 17.41 11.63
N TYR A 393 32.79 18.00 12.33
CA TYR A 393 31.39 18.03 11.89
C TYR A 393 31.21 18.80 10.56
N GLU A 394 31.91 19.93 10.38
CA GLU A 394 31.86 20.69 9.13
C GLU A 394 32.47 19.96 7.93
N VAL A 395 33.52 19.16 8.13
CA VAL A 395 34.08 18.30 7.07
C VAL A 395 33.07 17.22 6.68
N ALA A 396 32.58 16.44 7.65
CA ALA A 396 31.59 15.39 7.40
C ALA A 396 30.28 15.93 6.78
N ARG A 397 29.87 17.16 7.14
CA ARG A 397 28.71 17.85 6.54
C ARG A 397 28.93 18.15 5.06
N LYS A 398 30.12 18.60 4.67
CA LYS A 398 30.45 18.89 3.25
C LYS A 398 30.49 17.60 2.42
N GLU A 399 31.09 16.54 2.95
CA GLU A 399 31.14 15.23 2.30
C GLU A 399 29.73 14.64 2.10
N ALA A 400 28.87 14.72 3.13
CA ALA A 400 27.48 14.27 3.05
C ALA A 400 26.67 15.05 2.01
N VAL A 401 26.86 16.36 1.89
CA VAL A 401 26.22 17.19 0.85
C VAL A 401 26.72 16.81 -0.55
N HIS A 402 28.03 16.58 -0.72
CA HIS A 402 28.59 16.14 -2.00
C HIS A 402 28.03 14.78 -2.44
N MET A 403 28.01 13.79 -1.54
CA MET A 403 27.42 12.47 -1.82
C MET A 403 25.92 12.57 -2.17
N MET A 404 25.16 13.42 -1.49
CA MET A 404 23.75 13.65 -1.82
C MET A 404 23.56 14.30 -3.20
N ALA A 405 24.45 15.22 -3.60
CA ALA A 405 24.39 15.82 -4.92
C ALA A 405 24.67 14.79 -6.04
N SER A 406 25.74 13.99 -5.90
CA SER A 406 26.06 12.91 -6.86
C SER A 406 24.92 11.88 -6.96
N ALA A 407 24.37 11.44 -5.83
CA ALA A 407 23.25 10.49 -5.81
C ALA A 407 21.95 11.08 -6.41
N GLN A 408 21.70 12.38 -6.27
CA GLN A 408 20.58 13.06 -6.92
C GLN A 408 20.78 13.18 -8.44
N GLN A 409 21.99 13.49 -8.89
CA GLN A 409 22.31 13.50 -10.32
C GLN A 409 22.10 12.10 -10.92
N GLU A 410 22.69 11.05 -10.35
CA GLU A 410 22.54 9.68 -10.83
C GLU A 410 21.06 9.24 -10.85
N ALA A 411 20.30 9.56 -9.80
CA ALA A 411 18.86 9.30 -9.77
C ALA A 411 18.07 10.09 -10.82
N SER A 412 18.54 11.29 -11.22
CA SER A 412 17.93 12.06 -12.32
C SER A 412 18.25 11.45 -13.69
N GLU A 413 19.48 10.98 -13.90
CA GLU A 413 19.92 10.33 -15.14
C GLU A 413 19.23 8.98 -15.34
N ARG A 414 19.15 8.15 -14.29
CA ARG A 414 18.37 6.91 -14.28
C ARG A 414 16.90 7.15 -14.67
N ARG A 415 16.24 8.17 -14.11
CA ARG A 415 14.86 8.56 -14.49
C ARG A 415 14.75 9.06 -15.92
N HIS A 416 15.75 9.77 -16.43
CA HIS A 416 15.75 10.23 -17.82
C HIS A 416 15.90 9.06 -18.80
N VAL A 417 16.77 8.09 -18.49
CA VAL A 417 16.88 6.83 -19.24
C VAL A 417 15.58 6.03 -19.17
N GLU A 418 14.99 5.86 -17.98
CA GLU A 418 13.72 5.15 -17.79
C GLU A 418 12.56 5.80 -18.58
N MET A 419 12.41 7.13 -18.48
CA MET A 419 11.42 7.88 -19.28
C MET A 419 11.69 7.79 -20.79
N LYS A 420 12.97 7.78 -21.21
CA LYS A 420 13.31 7.56 -22.63
C LYS A 420 12.89 6.15 -23.06
N THR A 421 13.33 5.10 -22.36
CA THR A 421 12.95 3.72 -22.69
C THR A 421 11.43 3.50 -22.66
N SER A 422 10.70 4.19 -21.78
CA SER A 422 9.23 4.14 -21.75
C SER A 422 8.59 4.80 -22.99
N ARG A 423 9.17 5.89 -23.50
CA ARG A 423 8.78 6.50 -24.78
C ARG A 423 9.16 5.60 -25.95
N ASP A 424 10.39 5.13 -26.01
CA ASP A 424 10.90 4.26 -27.08
C ASP A 424 10.05 2.97 -27.17
N VAL A 425 9.63 2.40 -26.03
CA VAL A 425 8.68 1.26 -25.96
C VAL A 425 7.27 1.66 -26.39
N LYS A 426 6.73 2.82 -26.00
CA LYS A 426 5.38 3.26 -26.41
C LYS A 426 5.33 3.68 -27.89
N GLU A 427 6.41 4.22 -28.45
CA GLU A 427 6.55 4.45 -29.89
C GLU A 427 6.75 3.15 -30.66
N LYS A 428 7.51 2.18 -30.11
CA LYS A 428 7.57 0.83 -30.67
C LYS A 428 6.21 0.12 -30.63
N GLU A 429 5.47 0.13 -29.51
CA GLU A 429 4.11 -0.44 -29.40
C GLU A 429 3.17 0.23 -30.42
N LYS A 430 3.29 1.55 -30.63
CA LYS A 430 2.53 2.29 -31.64
C LYS A 430 2.92 1.95 -33.09
N LEU A 431 4.22 1.75 -33.36
CA LEU A 431 4.73 1.35 -34.67
C LEU A 431 4.39 -0.12 -34.99
N GLU A 432 4.47 -1.01 -34.01
CA GLU A 432 4.03 -2.40 -34.14
C GLU A 432 2.53 -2.48 -34.38
N ASN A 433 1.70 -1.69 -33.68
CA ASN A 433 0.26 -1.61 -33.95
C ASN A 433 -0.08 -0.95 -35.31
N ALA A 434 0.79 -0.08 -35.84
CA ALA A 434 0.63 0.50 -37.18
C ALA A 434 1.13 -0.43 -38.31
N LEU A 435 2.10 -1.30 -38.02
CA LEU A 435 2.68 -2.27 -38.96
C LEU A 435 1.85 -3.56 -39.04
N HIS A 436 1.30 -4.04 -37.91
CA HIS A 436 0.35 -5.15 -37.84
C HIS A 436 -1.07 -4.67 -38.17
N GLY A 437 -1.25 -4.03 -39.33
CA GLY A 437 -2.57 -3.60 -39.82
C GLY A 437 -3.51 -4.79 -40.02
N HIS A 438 -4.30 -5.10 -38.99
CA HIS A 438 -5.28 -6.20 -38.92
C HIS A 438 -4.87 -7.48 -39.67
N VAL A 439 -3.73 -8.05 -39.29
CA VAL A 439 -3.39 -9.43 -39.66
C VAL A 439 -4.36 -10.36 -38.93
N GLN A 440 -5.45 -10.76 -39.59
CA GLN A 440 -6.43 -11.68 -39.04
C GLN A 440 -5.82 -13.07 -38.92
N GLN A 441 -5.34 -13.41 -37.70
CA GLN A 441 -4.76 -14.71 -37.36
C GLN A 441 -5.83 -15.81 -37.11
N TYR A 442 -7.03 -15.65 -37.68
CA TYR A 442 -8.17 -16.55 -37.56
C TYR A 442 -8.88 -16.67 -38.91
N GLN A 443 -9.51 -17.81 -39.20
CA GLN A 443 -10.26 -17.97 -40.45
C GLN A 443 -11.59 -17.19 -40.39
N THR A 444 -11.85 -16.35 -41.39
CA THR A 444 -13.16 -15.71 -41.57
C THR A 444 -14.09 -16.64 -42.32
N PHE A 445 -15.28 -16.90 -41.76
CA PHE A 445 -16.35 -17.65 -42.40
C PHE A 445 -17.49 -16.70 -42.79
N THR A 446 -18.16 -16.99 -43.90
CA THR A 446 -19.38 -16.28 -44.33
C THR A 446 -20.59 -16.70 -43.49
N TRP A 447 -21.61 -15.86 -43.47
CA TRP A 447 -22.86 -16.18 -42.79
C TRP A 447 -23.60 -17.34 -43.49
N GLU A 448 -23.54 -17.37 -44.82
CA GLU A 448 -24.15 -18.38 -45.69
C GLU A 448 -23.57 -19.78 -45.43
N GLU A 449 -22.24 -19.90 -45.27
CA GLU A 449 -21.58 -21.16 -44.86
C GLU A 449 -22.07 -21.64 -43.49
N ILE A 450 -22.18 -20.73 -42.51
CA ILE A 450 -22.65 -21.05 -41.15
C ILE A 450 -24.12 -21.47 -41.15
N VAL A 451 -24.99 -20.75 -41.86
CA VAL A 451 -26.41 -21.08 -42.04
C VAL A 451 -26.56 -22.44 -42.71
N SER A 452 -25.78 -22.71 -43.76
CA SER A 452 -25.80 -24.00 -44.47
C SER A 452 -25.36 -25.15 -43.57
N ALA A 453 -24.20 -25.03 -42.91
CA ALA A 453 -23.64 -26.09 -42.07
C ALA A 453 -24.50 -26.40 -40.84
N THR A 454 -25.14 -25.39 -40.24
CA THR A 454 -26.06 -25.57 -39.08
C THR A 454 -27.47 -26.03 -39.48
N SER A 455 -27.71 -26.31 -40.77
CA SER A 455 -29.04 -26.65 -41.30
C SER A 455 -30.11 -25.59 -40.96
N SER A 456 -29.76 -24.32 -41.21
CA SER A 456 -30.54 -23.13 -40.83
C SER A 456 -30.84 -23.03 -39.33
N PHE A 457 -29.81 -23.27 -38.50
CA PHE A 457 -29.89 -23.26 -37.03
C PHE A 457 -30.95 -24.22 -36.47
N SER A 458 -31.00 -25.45 -37.01
CA SER A 458 -31.94 -26.47 -36.53
C SER A 458 -31.73 -26.78 -35.05
N GLU A 459 -32.83 -26.99 -34.31
CA GLU A 459 -32.78 -27.43 -32.90
C GLU A 459 -32.01 -28.75 -32.73
N SER A 460 -32.00 -29.62 -33.74
CA SER A 460 -31.23 -30.87 -33.75
C SER A 460 -29.71 -30.66 -33.78
N CYS A 461 -29.26 -29.49 -34.22
CA CYS A 461 -27.86 -29.07 -34.19
C CYS A 461 -27.50 -28.31 -32.91
N GLN A 462 -28.47 -27.90 -32.08
CA GLN A 462 -28.22 -27.07 -30.90
C GLN A 462 -27.65 -27.92 -29.75
N ILE A 463 -26.41 -27.63 -29.33
CA ILE A 463 -25.74 -28.32 -28.22
C ILE A 463 -25.78 -27.56 -26.90
N GLY A 464 -26.11 -26.27 -26.91
CA GLY A 464 -26.30 -25.49 -25.68
C GLY A 464 -26.86 -24.10 -25.91
N MET A 465 -27.44 -23.52 -24.86
CA MET A 465 -27.86 -22.12 -24.80
C MET A 465 -27.50 -21.58 -23.42
N GLY A 466 -26.85 -20.41 -23.38
CA GLY A 466 -26.43 -19.74 -22.14
C GLY A 466 -26.59 -18.23 -22.24
N ALA A 467 -26.26 -17.53 -21.15
CA ALA A 467 -26.44 -16.08 -21.04
C ALA A 467 -25.65 -15.24 -22.06
N TYR A 468 -24.64 -15.85 -22.72
CA TYR A 468 -23.80 -15.20 -23.72
C TYR A 468 -24.22 -15.54 -25.17
N GLY A 469 -24.99 -16.61 -25.41
CA GLY A 469 -25.30 -17.06 -26.77
C GLY A 469 -25.87 -18.48 -26.86
N THR A 470 -26.17 -18.90 -28.09
CA THR A 470 -26.54 -20.28 -28.44
C THR A 470 -25.37 -20.95 -29.15
N VAL A 471 -25.12 -22.22 -28.87
CA VAL A 471 -24.04 -23.01 -29.48
C VAL A 471 -24.63 -24.16 -30.28
N TYR A 472 -24.21 -24.27 -31.54
CA TYR A 472 -24.62 -25.33 -32.46
C TYR A 472 -23.42 -26.20 -32.84
N LYS A 473 -23.60 -27.52 -32.94
CA LYS A 473 -22.68 -28.40 -33.65
C LYS A 473 -22.97 -28.34 -35.15
N CYS A 474 -21.94 -28.23 -35.97
CA CYS A 474 -22.02 -28.50 -37.40
C CYS A 474 -20.69 -29.08 -37.91
N SER A 475 -20.62 -29.37 -39.21
CA SER A 475 -19.38 -29.77 -39.88
C SER A 475 -19.03 -28.72 -40.94
N LEU A 476 -17.92 -28.00 -40.76
CA LEU A 476 -17.40 -27.01 -41.72
C LEU A 476 -16.14 -27.58 -42.36
N HIS A 477 -16.07 -27.61 -43.69
CA HIS A 477 -14.96 -28.20 -44.46
C HIS A 477 -14.56 -29.60 -43.97
N HIS A 478 -15.55 -30.47 -43.72
CA HIS A 478 -15.39 -31.82 -43.16
C HIS A 478 -14.77 -31.89 -41.75
N THR A 479 -14.72 -30.77 -41.02
CA THR A 479 -14.28 -30.70 -39.62
C THR A 479 -15.49 -30.43 -38.72
N ASP A 480 -15.71 -31.28 -37.72
CA ASP A 480 -16.76 -31.06 -36.71
C ASP A 480 -16.39 -29.91 -35.77
N VAL A 481 -17.28 -28.93 -35.67
CA VAL A 481 -17.06 -27.64 -35.00
C VAL A 481 -18.25 -27.23 -34.15
N ALA A 482 -17.99 -26.36 -33.17
CA ALA A 482 -18.99 -25.71 -32.34
C ALA A 482 -19.10 -24.21 -32.69
N VAL A 483 -20.24 -23.79 -33.23
CA VAL A 483 -20.52 -22.38 -33.59
C VAL A 483 -21.28 -21.71 -32.45
N LYS A 484 -20.60 -20.79 -31.74
CA LYS A 484 -21.15 -19.93 -30.68
C LYS A 484 -21.68 -18.64 -31.32
N ILE A 485 -23.01 -18.49 -31.35
CA ILE A 485 -23.72 -17.30 -31.84
C ILE A 485 -24.13 -16.46 -30.64
N LEU A 486 -23.57 -15.26 -30.50
CA LEU A 486 -23.91 -14.38 -29.39
C LEU A 486 -25.31 -13.78 -29.57
N HIS A 487 -26.07 -13.63 -28.49
CA HIS A 487 -27.43 -13.07 -28.58
C HIS A 487 -27.40 -11.54 -28.80
N SER A 488 -28.33 -11.04 -29.62
CA SER A 488 -28.65 -9.63 -29.94
C SER A 488 -27.81 -8.87 -30.99
N ASN A 489 -28.50 -8.00 -31.75
CA ASN A 489 -28.13 -7.55 -33.09
C ASN A 489 -27.06 -6.44 -33.18
N GLU A 490 -26.46 -6.02 -32.06
CA GLU A 490 -25.41 -4.97 -32.03
C GLU A 490 -24.03 -5.53 -31.59
N ASN A 491 -23.95 -6.84 -31.35
CA ASN A 491 -22.90 -7.43 -30.50
C ASN A 491 -21.56 -7.79 -31.18
N HIS A 492 -21.38 -7.52 -32.48
CA HIS A 492 -20.04 -7.51 -33.10
C HIS A 492 -19.10 -6.47 -32.45
N ASN A 493 -19.68 -5.41 -31.85
CA ASN A 493 -18.96 -4.41 -31.05
C ASN A 493 -18.94 -4.73 -29.53
N SER A 494 -19.42 -5.90 -29.11
CA SER A 494 -19.41 -6.26 -27.69
C SER A 494 -17.96 -6.48 -27.21
N LYS A 495 -17.62 -5.90 -26.05
CA LYS A 495 -16.26 -5.99 -25.49
C LYS A 495 -15.82 -7.43 -25.24
N GLN A 496 -16.76 -8.33 -24.94
CA GLN A 496 -16.48 -9.76 -24.72
C GLN A 496 -16.12 -10.48 -26.02
N PHE A 497 -16.88 -10.28 -27.11
CA PHE A 497 -16.55 -10.82 -28.43
C PHE A 497 -15.17 -10.35 -28.91
N GLN A 498 -14.93 -9.04 -28.85
CA GLN A 498 -13.66 -8.46 -29.27
C GLN A 498 -12.49 -8.94 -28.39
N GLN A 499 -12.69 -9.09 -27.07
CA GLN A 499 -11.64 -9.58 -26.18
C GLN A 499 -11.34 -11.08 -26.37
N GLU A 500 -12.36 -11.90 -26.61
CA GLU A 500 -12.24 -13.33 -26.91
C GLU A 500 -11.51 -13.55 -28.24
N LEU A 501 -11.91 -12.82 -29.28
CA LEU A 501 -11.28 -12.83 -30.60
C LEU A 501 -9.82 -12.32 -30.55
N GLU A 502 -9.56 -11.24 -29.81
CA GLU A 502 -8.19 -10.69 -29.66
C GLU A 502 -7.25 -11.67 -28.92
N ILE A 503 -7.74 -12.37 -27.90
CA ILE A 503 -6.92 -13.32 -27.13
C ILE A 503 -6.68 -14.59 -27.94
N LEU A 504 -7.75 -15.27 -28.40
CA LEU A 504 -7.63 -16.61 -29.00
C LEU A 504 -6.99 -16.61 -30.39
N SER A 505 -7.01 -15.49 -31.13
CA SER A 505 -6.24 -15.36 -32.36
C SER A 505 -4.73 -15.22 -32.14
N LYS A 506 -4.29 -14.86 -30.91
CA LYS A 506 -2.89 -14.59 -30.57
C LYS A 506 -2.24 -15.67 -29.70
N VAL A 507 -3.01 -16.59 -29.11
CA VAL A 507 -2.50 -17.60 -28.17
C VAL A 507 -3.00 -19.00 -28.50
N TRP A 508 -2.11 -19.99 -28.44
CA TRP A 508 -2.42 -21.40 -28.66
C TRP A 508 -1.77 -22.26 -27.58
N HIS A 509 -2.52 -23.21 -27.03
CA HIS A 509 -2.06 -24.19 -26.03
C HIS A 509 -2.96 -25.43 -26.07
N PRO A 510 -2.44 -26.66 -25.88
CA PRO A 510 -3.24 -27.88 -25.98
C PRO A 510 -4.45 -27.99 -25.03
N HIS A 511 -4.46 -27.23 -23.95
CA HIS A 511 -5.54 -27.19 -22.94
C HIS A 511 -6.28 -25.84 -22.90
N LEU A 512 -6.20 -25.08 -23.99
CA LEU A 512 -7.11 -23.98 -24.32
C LEU A 512 -7.99 -24.39 -25.51
N LEU A 513 -9.26 -23.95 -25.51
CA LEU A 513 -10.20 -24.27 -26.57
C LEU A 513 -9.82 -23.54 -27.86
N LEU A 514 -9.57 -24.29 -28.93
CA LEU A 514 -9.13 -23.75 -30.21
C LEU A 514 -10.25 -22.96 -30.89
N LEU A 515 -10.02 -21.66 -31.11
CA LEU A 515 -10.78 -20.86 -32.07
C LEU A 515 -10.33 -21.24 -33.48
N VAL A 516 -11.20 -21.91 -34.23
CA VAL A 516 -10.98 -22.25 -35.65
C VAL A 516 -11.21 -21.02 -36.53
N GLY A 517 -12.18 -20.19 -36.18
CA GLY A 517 -12.48 -18.96 -36.92
C GLY A 517 -13.60 -18.12 -36.33
N ALA A 518 -14.02 -17.10 -37.07
CA ALA A 518 -15.12 -16.20 -36.70
C ALA A 518 -15.93 -15.76 -37.94
N CYS A 519 -17.17 -15.35 -37.71
CA CYS A 519 -17.92 -14.48 -38.63
C CYS A 519 -18.23 -13.17 -37.87
N PRO A 520 -17.34 -12.15 -37.98
CA PRO A 520 -17.42 -10.96 -37.13
C PRO A 520 -18.71 -10.17 -37.26
N ASP A 521 -19.22 -9.98 -38.47
CA ASP A 521 -20.39 -9.14 -38.73
C ASP A 521 -21.66 -9.63 -38.01
N HIS A 522 -21.74 -10.96 -37.82
CA HIS A 522 -22.82 -11.66 -37.13
C HIS A 522 -22.44 -12.08 -35.69
N GLY A 523 -21.32 -11.62 -35.15
CA GLY A 523 -20.90 -11.90 -33.77
C GLY A 523 -20.70 -13.38 -33.46
N CYS A 524 -20.26 -14.18 -34.44
CA CYS A 524 -20.14 -15.63 -34.31
C CYS A 524 -18.68 -16.08 -34.16
N LEU A 525 -18.45 -17.06 -33.28
CA LEU A 525 -17.15 -17.68 -33.02
C LEU A 525 -17.24 -19.19 -33.29
N ILE A 526 -16.29 -19.73 -34.04
CA ILE A 526 -16.25 -21.13 -34.46
C ILE A 526 -15.09 -21.80 -33.74
N TYR A 527 -15.40 -22.81 -32.94
CA TYR A 527 -14.45 -23.58 -32.14
C TYR A 527 -14.35 -25.03 -32.64
N GLU A 528 -13.32 -25.74 -32.22
CA GLU A 528 -13.34 -27.21 -32.25
C GLU A 528 -14.53 -27.78 -31.46
N TYR A 529 -15.10 -28.89 -31.93
CA TYR A 529 -16.16 -29.60 -31.21
C TYR A 529 -15.58 -30.50 -30.11
N MET A 530 -16.20 -30.50 -28.92
CA MET A 530 -15.75 -31.23 -27.74
C MET A 530 -16.82 -32.25 -27.32
N GLU A 531 -16.57 -33.54 -27.56
CA GLU A 531 -17.62 -34.56 -27.62
C GLU A 531 -18.21 -34.94 -26.26
N ASN A 532 -17.46 -34.79 -25.16
CA ASN A 532 -17.96 -34.97 -23.80
C ASN A 532 -18.62 -33.70 -23.22
N GLY A 533 -18.69 -32.59 -23.96
CA GLY A 533 -19.31 -31.35 -23.48
C GLY A 533 -18.55 -30.72 -22.30
N SER A 534 -19.27 -30.14 -21.34
CA SER A 534 -18.64 -29.48 -20.18
C SER A 534 -18.32 -30.45 -19.03
N LEU A 535 -17.25 -30.15 -18.30
CA LEU A 535 -16.91 -30.85 -17.05
C LEU A 535 -18.05 -30.75 -16.01
N GLU A 536 -18.84 -29.66 -16.02
CA GLU A 536 -19.99 -29.55 -15.13
C GLU A 536 -21.09 -30.57 -15.47
N ASP A 537 -21.48 -30.69 -16.73
CA ASP A 537 -22.48 -31.66 -17.20
C ASP A 537 -22.03 -33.10 -16.90
N ARG A 538 -20.73 -33.38 -17.09
CA ARG A 538 -20.15 -34.71 -16.88
C ARG A 538 -19.96 -35.08 -15.41
N LEU A 539 -19.61 -34.13 -14.53
CA LEU A 539 -19.65 -34.33 -13.07
C LEU A 539 -21.09 -34.51 -12.56
N LYS A 540 -22.07 -33.80 -13.13
CA LYS A 540 -23.50 -34.00 -12.86
C LYS A 540 -24.07 -35.30 -13.44
N ARG A 541 -23.31 -36.03 -14.28
CA ARG A 541 -23.76 -37.21 -15.06
C ARG A 541 -25.06 -36.96 -15.82
N LYS A 542 -25.17 -35.77 -16.41
CA LYS A 542 -26.26 -35.40 -17.30
C LYS A 542 -26.40 -36.43 -18.43
N ASP A 543 -27.64 -36.64 -18.88
CA ASP A 543 -28.01 -37.60 -19.93
C ASP A 543 -27.55 -39.04 -19.63
N ASN A 544 -27.44 -39.38 -18.32
CA ASN A 544 -26.93 -40.65 -17.78
C ASN A 544 -25.50 -41.01 -18.23
N THR A 545 -24.69 -40.01 -18.57
CA THR A 545 -23.30 -40.22 -19.00
C THR A 545 -22.44 -40.86 -17.89
N PRO A 546 -21.51 -41.77 -18.23
CA PRO A 546 -20.74 -42.55 -17.25
C PRO A 546 -19.84 -41.64 -16.39
N PRO A 547 -19.56 -41.98 -15.12
CA PRO A 547 -18.71 -41.18 -14.25
C PRO A 547 -17.30 -41.01 -14.84
N ILE A 548 -16.70 -39.82 -14.69
CA ILE A 548 -15.30 -39.61 -15.02
C ILE A 548 -14.46 -40.38 -13.99
N PRO A 549 -13.54 -41.29 -14.38
CA PRO A 549 -12.72 -42.04 -13.43
C PRO A 549 -11.66 -41.15 -12.77
N TRP A 550 -11.22 -41.49 -11.56
CA TRP A 550 -10.34 -40.65 -10.74
C TRP A 550 -9.04 -40.23 -11.46
N PHE A 551 -8.45 -41.12 -12.26
CA PHE A 551 -7.20 -40.85 -12.98
C PHE A 551 -7.38 -39.74 -14.03
N ALA A 552 -8.51 -39.74 -14.75
CA ALA A 552 -8.84 -38.66 -15.66
C ALA A 552 -9.07 -37.34 -14.91
N ARG A 553 -9.64 -37.37 -13.71
CA ARG A 553 -9.82 -36.17 -12.87
C ARG A 553 -8.51 -35.57 -12.37
N PHE A 554 -7.55 -36.40 -11.98
CA PHE A 554 -6.17 -35.97 -11.68
C PHE A 554 -5.51 -35.32 -12.91
N ARG A 555 -5.67 -35.93 -14.09
CA ARG A 555 -5.13 -35.39 -15.36
C ARG A 555 -5.74 -34.02 -15.69
N ILE A 556 -7.08 -33.91 -15.66
CA ILE A 556 -7.83 -32.66 -15.90
C ILE A 556 -7.34 -31.52 -14.98
N ALA A 557 -7.07 -31.80 -13.71
CA ALA A 557 -6.53 -30.79 -12.79
C ALA A 557 -5.16 -30.24 -13.26
N TRP A 558 -4.25 -31.11 -13.71
CA TRP A 558 -2.95 -30.70 -14.27
C TRP A 558 -3.08 -29.97 -15.61
N GLU A 559 -3.95 -30.45 -16.50
CA GLU A 559 -4.21 -29.87 -17.83
C GLU A 559 -4.70 -28.41 -17.70
N VAL A 560 -5.70 -28.17 -16.84
CA VAL A 560 -6.22 -26.83 -16.53
C VAL A 560 -5.15 -25.96 -15.88
N ALA A 561 -4.36 -26.48 -14.94
CA ALA A 561 -3.27 -25.73 -14.33
C ALA A 561 -2.19 -25.34 -15.35
N SER A 562 -1.87 -26.21 -16.31
CA SER A 562 -0.92 -25.94 -17.39
C SER A 562 -1.38 -24.80 -18.31
N ALA A 563 -2.66 -24.78 -18.69
CA ALA A 563 -3.25 -23.68 -19.47
C ALA A 563 -3.24 -22.34 -18.70
N LEU A 564 -3.56 -22.35 -17.41
CA LEU A 564 -3.48 -21.16 -16.58
C LEU A 564 -2.05 -20.64 -16.42
N VAL A 565 -1.06 -21.53 -16.19
CA VAL A 565 0.36 -21.16 -16.15
C VAL A 565 0.81 -20.53 -17.47
N PHE A 566 0.35 -21.05 -18.60
CA PHE A 566 0.60 -20.45 -19.92
C PHE A 566 0.02 -19.02 -20.02
N LEU A 567 -1.29 -18.84 -19.77
CA LEU A 567 -1.96 -17.53 -19.79
C LEU A 567 -1.30 -16.50 -18.84
N HIS A 568 -0.94 -16.94 -17.63
CA HIS A 568 -0.30 -16.10 -16.60
C HIS A 568 1.13 -15.71 -16.97
N ASN A 569 1.81 -16.48 -17.82
CA ASN A 569 3.17 -16.18 -18.29
C ASN A 569 3.22 -15.44 -19.63
N SER A 570 2.10 -15.25 -20.33
CA SER A 570 2.01 -14.52 -21.60
C SER A 570 2.72 -13.15 -21.59
N LYS A 571 3.18 -12.74 -22.77
CA LYS A 571 3.94 -11.51 -23.01
C LYS A 571 3.28 -10.71 -24.16
N PRO A 572 3.30 -9.37 -24.12
CA PRO A 572 3.95 -8.52 -23.12
C PRO A 572 3.24 -8.43 -21.77
N LYS A 573 1.97 -8.84 -21.68
CA LYS A 573 1.10 -8.70 -20.50
C LYS A 573 0.54 -10.08 -20.10
N PRO A 574 0.45 -10.42 -18.79
CA PRO A 574 -0.20 -11.65 -18.35
C PRO A 574 -1.70 -11.58 -18.61
N ILE A 575 -2.29 -12.69 -19.04
CA ILE A 575 -3.73 -12.85 -19.25
C ILE A 575 -4.30 -13.57 -18.04
N ILE A 576 -5.38 -13.05 -17.45
CA ILE A 576 -6.07 -13.64 -16.28
C ILE A 576 -7.49 -14.00 -16.70
N HIS A 577 -7.94 -15.22 -16.38
CA HIS A 577 -9.17 -15.82 -16.93
C HIS A 577 -10.46 -15.25 -16.32
N ARG A 578 -10.43 -14.93 -15.02
CA ARG A 578 -11.54 -14.37 -14.19
C ARG A 578 -12.74 -15.29 -13.96
N ASP A 579 -13.15 -16.09 -14.94
CA ASP A 579 -14.36 -16.93 -14.86
C ASP A 579 -14.08 -18.42 -15.12
N LEU A 580 -13.07 -18.95 -14.44
CA LEU A 580 -12.76 -20.38 -14.45
C LEU A 580 -13.78 -21.14 -13.59
N LYS A 581 -14.44 -22.14 -14.19
CA LYS A 581 -15.46 -22.99 -13.56
C LYS A 581 -15.63 -24.27 -14.40
N PRO A 582 -16.22 -25.37 -13.86
CA PRO A 582 -16.41 -26.60 -14.62
C PRO A 582 -17.26 -26.46 -15.89
N ALA A 583 -18.15 -25.46 -15.97
CA ALA A 583 -18.93 -25.19 -17.19
C ALA A 583 -18.08 -24.61 -18.34
N ASN A 584 -16.95 -23.96 -18.02
CA ASN A 584 -16.01 -23.37 -18.97
C ASN A 584 -14.77 -24.26 -19.21
N ILE A 585 -14.80 -25.50 -18.73
CA ILE A 585 -13.79 -26.54 -19.00
C ILE A 585 -14.50 -27.61 -19.84
N LEU A 586 -14.15 -27.71 -21.12
CA LEU A 586 -14.73 -28.68 -22.05
C LEU A 586 -13.85 -29.94 -22.17
N LEU A 587 -14.44 -31.06 -22.55
CA LEU A 587 -13.81 -32.38 -22.58
C LEU A 587 -13.97 -33.05 -23.96
N ASP A 588 -12.88 -33.55 -24.53
CA ASP A 588 -12.90 -34.36 -25.75
C ASP A 588 -13.36 -35.81 -25.49
N HIS A 589 -13.42 -36.64 -26.52
CA HIS A 589 -13.74 -38.08 -26.41
C HIS A 589 -12.81 -38.88 -25.47
N ASN A 590 -11.58 -38.42 -25.20
CA ASN A 590 -10.59 -39.04 -24.30
C ASN A 590 -10.55 -38.42 -22.89
N PHE A 591 -11.44 -37.48 -22.58
CA PHE A 591 -11.41 -36.62 -21.40
C PHE A 591 -10.17 -35.71 -21.30
N VAL A 592 -9.55 -35.33 -22.41
CA VAL A 592 -8.59 -34.22 -22.45
C VAL A 592 -9.38 -32.93 -22.28
N SER A 593 -9.00 -32.13 -21.29
CA SER A 593 -9.67 -30.89 -20.96
C SER A 593 -9.08 -29.67 -21.67
N LYS A 594 -9.97 -28.72 -21.99
CA LYS A 594 -9.65 -27.42 -22.58
C LYS A 594 -10.46 -26.31 -21.92
N ILE A 595 -9.80 -25.23 -21.51
CA ILE A 595 -10.47 -24.05 -20.96
C ILE A 595 -11.00 -23.19 -22.13
N GLY A 596 -12.27 -22.81 -22.10
CA GLY A 596 -12.91 -21.89 -23.06
C GLY A 596 -13.63 -20.74 -22.38
N ASP A 597 -14.37 -19.95 -23.18
CA ASP A 597 -15.14 -18.78 -22.73
C ASP A 597 -14.25 -17.69 -22.09
N VAL A 598 -13.16 -17.36 -22.80
CA VAL A 598 -12.16 -16.37 -22.36
C VAL A 598 -12.63 -14.91 -22.56
N GLY A 599 -13.86 -14.67 -23.01
CA GLY A 599 -14.42 -13.32 -23.23
C GLY A 599 -14.52 -12.43 -21.99
N LEU A 600 -14.37 -12.98 -20.78
CA LEU A 600 -14.20 -12.21 -19.54
C LEU A 600 -12.72 -11.96 -19.18
N SER A 601 -11.75 -12.59 -19.85
CA SER A 601 -10.32 -12.48 -19.54
C SER A 601 -9.81 -11.04 -19.66
N THR A 602 -8.66 -10.76 -19.03
CA THR A 602 -8.08 -9.41 -19.08
C THR A 602 -6.56 -9.42 -19.05
N MET A 603 -5.95 -8.65 -19.95
CA MET A 603 -4.52 -8.32 -19.93
C MET A 603 -4.24 -7.20 -18.91
N LEU A 604 -3.31 -7.41 -17.98
CA LEU A 604 -2.94 -6.35 -17.04
C LEU A 604 -2.15 -5.21 -17.71
N HIS A 605 -2.65 -3.98 -17.63
CA HIS A 605 -1.88 -2.78 -18.00
C HIS A 605 -1.01 -2.33 -16.81
N ALA A 606 0.27 -2.07 -17.07
CA ALA A 606 1.24 -1.65 -16.04
C ALA A 606 0.87 -0.32 -15.35
N ASP A 607 0.22 0.59 -16.08
CA ASP A 607 -0.20 1.91 -15.57
C ASP A 607 -1.52 1.86 -14.76
N SER A 608 -2.22 0.71 -14.68
CA SER A 608 -3.58 0.62 -14.09
C SER A 608 -3.66 -0.20 -12.80
N SER A 609 -3.26 0.40 -11.68
CA SER A 609 -3.74 0.01 -10.33
C SER A 609 -5.19 0.46 -10.07
N LEU A 610 -5.99 0.55 -11.14
CA LEU A 610 -7.25 1.30 -11.22
C LEU A 610 -8.23 0.64 -12.22
N SER A 611 -8.73 -0.55 -11.90
CA SER A 611 -9.95 -1.10 -12.49
C SER A 611 -11.12 -0.98 -11.49
N MET A 612 -11.40 0.24 -11.04
CA MET A 612 -12.36 0.52 -9.95
C MET A 612 -13.77 0.89 -10.43
N ASP A 613 -13.96 1.16 -11.73
CA ASP A 613 -15.24 1.59 -12.31
C ASP A 613 -16.08 0.42 -12.89
N THR A 614 -15.79 -0.82 -12.50
CA THR A 614 -16.64 -1.99 -12.80
C THR A 614 -16.56 -2.97 -11.64
N GLY A 615 -17.70 -3.49 -11.20
CA GLY A 615 -17.78 -4.41 -10.07
C GLY A 615 -17.09 -5.77 -10.35
N PRO A 616 -16.95 -6.64 -9.33
CA PRO A 616 -16.44 -7.98 -9.52
C PRO A 616 -17.24 -8.76 -10.58
N VAL A 617 -16.54 -9.33 -11.56
CA VAL A 617 -17.12 -10.17 -12.62
C VAL A 617 -16.62 -11.61 -12.51
N GLY A 618 -17.48 -12.56 -12.88
CA GLY A 618 -17.25 -14.01 -12.78
C GLY A 618 -18.45 -14.73 -12.14
N THR A 619 -18.36 -16.04 -12.02
CA THR A 619 -19.45 -16.90 -11.54
C THR A 619 -19.39 -17.09 -10.01
N LEU A 620 -20.54 -16.86 -9.35
CA LEU A 620 -20.69 -16.99 -7.89
C LEU A 620 -20.12 -18.33 -7.37
N CYS A 621 -19.49 -18.28 -6.19
CA CYS A 621 -18.69 -19.35 -5.56
C CYS A 621 -17.30 -19.62 -6.18
N TYR A 622 -17.04 -19.24 -7.44
CA TYR A 622 -15.70 -19.31 -8.05
C TYR A 622 -14.95 -17.97 -8.06
N ILE A 623 -15.66 -16.84 -7.90
CA ILE A 623 -15.03 -15.53 -7.70
C ILE A 623 -14.14 -15.57 -6.44
N ASP A 624 -12.88 -15.18 -6.60
CA ASP A 624 -11.93 -14.96 -5.51
C ASP A 624 -12.50 -13.95 -4.47
N PRO A 625 -12.66 -14.33 -3.19
CA PRO A 625 -13.28 -13.49 -2.17
C PRO A 625 -12.47 -12.21 -1.87
N GLU A 626 -11.15 -12.21 -2.09
CA GLU A 626 -10.35 -10.99 -1.96
C GLU A 626 -10.57 -10.05 -3.15
N TYR A 627 -10.65 -10.58 -4.38
CA TYR A 627 -11.04 -9.79 -5.56
C TYR A 627 -12.47 -9.24 -5.41
N GLN A 628 -13.43 -10.05 -4.97
CA GLN A 628 -14.81 -9.63 -4.71
C GLN A 628 -14.90 -8.48 -3.69
N ARG A 629 -14.03 -8.50 -2.68
CA ARG A 629 -14.00 -7.50 -1.60
C ARG A 629 -13.21 -6.23 -1.94
N THR A 630 -12.19 -6.32 -2.78
CA THR A 630 -11.21 -5.23 -3.02
C THR A 630 -11.26 -4.63 -4.43
N GLY A 631 -11.83 -5.33 -5.41
CA GLY A 631 -11.72 -5.00 -6.84
C GLY A 631 -10.35 -5.31 -7.46
N LEU A 632 -9.35 -5.74 -6.67
CA LEU A 632 -7.99 -5.99 -7.13
C LEU A 632 -7.84 -7.42 -7.65
N ILE A 633 -7.91 -7.58 -8.97
CA ILE A 633 -7.62 -8.85 -9.65
C ILE A 633 -6.12 -9.18 -9.62
N SER A 634 -5.78 -10.48 -9.58
CA SER A 634 -4.42 -10.97 -9.81
C SER A 634 -4.44 -12.41 -10.35
N PRO A 635 -3.31 -12.96 -10.85
CA PRO A 635 -3.22 -14.37 -11.23
C PRO A 635 -3.67 -15.34 -10.11
N LYS A 636 -3.48 -14.96 -8.83
CA LYS A 636 -3.97 -15.72 -7.66
C LYS A 636 -5.49 -15.81 -7.55
N SER A 637 -6.25 -15.07 -8.35
CA SER A 637 -7.71 -15.16 -8.41
C SER A 637 -8.16 -16.38 -9.23
N ASP A 638 -7.47 -16.70 -10.33
CA ASP A 638 -7.71 -17.96 -11.06
C ASP A 638 -7.24 -19.18 -10.24
N VAL A 639 -6.20 -19.02 -9.39
CA VAL A 639 -5.74 -20.08 -8.46
C VAL A 639 -6.82 -20.47 -7.46
N TYR A 640 -7.58 -19.50 -6.95
CA TYR A 640 -8.74 -19.78 -6.09
C TYR A 640 -9.80 -20.60 -6.82
N ALA A 641 -10.17 -20.18 -8.03
CA ALA A 641 -11.14 -20.89 -8.85
C ALA A 641 -10.67 -22.33 -9.20
N LEU A 642 -9.38 -22.52 -9.48
CA LEU A 642 -8.77 -23.85 -9.67
C LEU A 642 -8.90 -24.71 -8.41
N GLY A 643 -8.66 -24.15 -7.21
CA GLY A 643 -8.89 -24.85 -5.95
C GLY A 643 -10.32 -25.37 -5.83
N MET A 644 -11.31 -24.52 -6.12
CA MET A 644 -12.73 -24.92 -6.10
C MET A 644 -13.05 -26.00 -7.14
N VAL A 645 -12.50 -25.91 -8.36
CA VAL A 645 -12.64 -26.95 -9.40
C VAL A 645 -12.06 -28.29 -8.94
N ILE A 646 -10.88 -28.30 -8.30
CA ILE A 646 -10.26 -29.53 -7.79
C ILE A 646 -11.11 -30.17 -6.67
N LEU A 647 -11.66 -29.37 -5.75
CA LEU A 647 -12.57 -29.88 -4.72
C LEU A 647 -13.82 -30.55 -5.33
N GLN A 648 -14.33 -30.04 -6.45
CA GLN A 648 -15.44 -30.67 -7.18
C GLN A 648 -15.03 -31.90 -7.99
N LEU A 649 -13.83 -31.93 -8.57
CA LEU A 649 -13.27 -33.13 -9.20
C LEU A 649 -13.19 -34.29 -8.19
N LEU A 650 -12.73 -34.02 -6.96
CA LEU A 650 -12.63 -34.99 -5.89
C LEU A 650 -14.00 -35.54 -5.42
N THR A 651 -15.04 -34.69 -5.37
CA THR A 651 -16.28 -34.98 -4.63
C THR A 651 -17.55 -35.11 -5.47
N ALA A 652 -17.54 -34.62 -6.72
CA ALA A 652 -18.71 -34.39 -7.58
C ALA A 652 -19.86 -33.60 -6.94
N LYS A 653 -19.59 -32.83 -5.86
CA LYS A 653 -20.60 -32.10 -5.08
C LYS A 653 -20.74 -30.63 -5.52
N PRO A 654 -21.86 -29.96 -5.18
CA PRO A 654 -22.01 -28.52 -5.31
C PRO A 654 -20.94 -27.75 -4.51
N VAL A 655 -20.58 -26.56 -4.97
CA VAL A 655 -19.52 -25.70 -4.38
C VAL A 655 -19.87 -25.19 -2.96
N ILE A 656 -21.15 -25.15 -2.61
CA ILE A 656 -21.66 -24.53 -1.38
C ILE A 656 -21.12 -25.28 -0.15
N ALA A 657 -20.40 -24.56 0.71
CA ALA A 657 -19.71 -25.07 1.90
C ALA A 657 -18.64 -26.18 1.64
N LEU A 658 -18.22 -26.37 0.39
CA LEU A 658 -17.37 -27.50 -0.01
C LEU A 658 -15.95 -27.48 0.61
N THR A 659 -15.36 -26.30 0.79
CA THR A 659 -14.07 -26.14 1.51
C THR A 659 -14.18 -26.63 2.95
N HIS A 660 -15.11 -26.07 3.71
CA HIS A 660 -15.40 -26.48 5.09
C HIS A 660 -15.76 -27.97 5.21
N THR A 661 -16.49 -28.54 4.25
CA THR A 661 -16.76 -29.99 4.23
C THR A 661 -15.50 -30.83 4.00
N MET A 662 -14.58 -30.37 3.13
CA MET A 662 -13.28 -31.01 2.91
C MET A 662 -12.37 -30.87 4.14
N GLU A 663 -12.26 -29.67 4.72
CA GLU A 663 -11.49 -29.38 5.95
C GLU A 663 -11.90 -30.32 7.09
N ASN A 664 -13.19 -30.38 7.43
CA ASN A 664 -13.68 -31.28 8.48
C ASN A 664 -13.42 -32.76 8.17
N ALA A 665 -13.54 -33.21 6.92
CA ALA A 665 -13.27 -34.60 6.56
C ALA A 665 -11.77 -34.95 6.60
N MET A 666 -10.90 -33.96 6.37
CA MET A 666 -9.45 -34.10 6.51
C MET A 666 -9.03 -34.14 7.99
N GLU A 667 -9.60 -33.28 8.83
CA GLU A 667 -9.35 -33.28 10.29
C GLU A 667 -9.86 -34.55 10.99
N ASN A 668 -11.05 -35.04 10.63
CA ASN A 668 -11.65 -36.25 11.20
C ASN A 668 -11.17 -37.55 10.54
N GLY A 669 -10.31 -37.49 9.52
CA GLY A 669 -9.82 -38.66 8.78
C GLY A 669 -10.84 -39.34 7.86
N SER A 670 -12.04 -38.76 7.71
CA SER A 670 -13.16 -39.31 6.94
C SER A 670 -13.17 -38.90 5.45
N LEU A 671 -12.02 -38.51 4.87
CA LEU A 671 -11.87 -38.14 3.46
C LEU A 671 -12.59 -39.10 2.48
N VAL A 672 -12.50 -40.41 2.71
CA VAL A 672 -13.12 -41.46 1.86
C VAL A 672 -14.65 -41.38 1.82
N GLU A 673 -15.29 -40.76 2.81
CA GLU A 673 -16.74 -40.55 2.84
C GLU A 673 -17.21 -39.40 1.95
N ILE A 674 -16.34 -38.40 1.73
CA ILE A 674 -16.70 -37.21 0.94
C ILE A 674 -16.30 -37.32 -0.54
N LEU A 675 -15.35 -38.20 -0.89
CA LEU A 675 -14.96 -38.49 -2.26
C LEU A 675 -16.11 -39.10 -3.09
N ASP A 676 -16.05 -38.88 -4.41
CA ASP A 676 -16.97 -39.50 -5.35
C ASP A 676 -16.64 -40.99 -5.56
N ARG A 677 -17.44 -41.87 -4.94
CA ARG A 677 -17.28 -43.33 -5.04
C ARG A 677 -17.46 -43.87 -6.45
N GLU A 678 -18.18 -43.15 -7.32
CA GLU A 678 -18.45 -43.55 -8.70
C GLU A 678 -17.22 -43.34 -9.60
N ALA A 679 -16.22 -42.57 -9.15
CA ALA A 679 -14.94 -42.39 -9.84
C ALA A 679 -13.98 -43.60 -9.71
N GLY A 680 -14.35 -44.61 -8.93
CA GLY A 680 -13.57 -45.82 -8.66
C GLY A 680 -12.63 -45.70 -7.46
N ASN A 681 -11.64 -46.60 -7.40
CA ASN A 681 -10.74 -46.73 -6.25
C ASN A 681 -9.67 -45.62 -6.22
N TRP A 682 -9.95 -44.53 -5.50
CA TRP A 682 -9.02 -43.42 -5.29
C TRP A 682 -7.73 -43.84 -4.56
N PRO A 683 -6.54 -43.44 -5.04
CA PRO A 683 -5.28 -43.66 -4.32
C PRO A 683 -5.19 -42.71 -3.12
N HIS A 684 -5.20 -43.26 -1.90
CA HIS A 684 -5.55 -42.48 -0.71
C HIS A 684 -4.61 -41.30 -0.41
N GLU A 685 -3.28 -41.52 -0.43
CA GLU A 685 -2.31 -40.49 -0.02
C GLU A 685 -2.16 -39.41 -1.10
N GLU A 686 -2.19 -39.80 -2.37
CA GLU A 686 -2.19 -38.88 -3.52
C GLU A 686 -3.48 -38.06 -3.60
N THR A 687 -4.62 -38.64 -3.26
CA THR A 687 -5.91 -37.93 -3.19
C THR A 687 -5.94 -36.93 -2.03
N LYS A 688 -5.28 -37.26 -0.92
CA LYS A 688 -5.07 -36.40 0.25
C LYS A 688 -4.07 -35.26 -0.05
N GLU A 689 -3.00 -35.52 -0.80
CA GLU A 689 -2.11 -34.46 -1.34
C GLU A 689 -2.92 -33.49 -2.23
N LEU A 690 -3.74 -34.01 -3.15
CA LEU A 690 -4.58 -33.19 -4.01
C LEU A 690 -5.61 -32.36 -3.23
N ALA A 691 -6.22 -32.93 -2.17
CA ALA A 691 -7.15 -32.23 -1.30
C ALA A 691 -6.48 -31.08 -0.53
N LEU A 692 -5.30 -31.31 0.06
CA LEU A 692 -4.50 -30.28 0.74
C LEU A 692 -4.08 -29.16 -0.22
N LEU A 693 -3.69 -29.52 -1.45
CA LEU A 693 -3.34 -28.56 -2.49
C LEU A 693 -4.56 -27.71 -2.90
N ALA A 694 -5.73 -28.34 -3.06
CA ALA A 694 -6.98 -27.66 -3.41
C ALA A 694 -7.42 -26.66 -2.34
N LEU A 695 -7.38 -27.06 -1.06
CA LEU A 695 -7.64 -26.17 0.07
C LEU A 695 -6.65 -25.00 0.13
N SER A 696 -5.34 -25.29 -0.04
CA SER A 696 -4.29 -24.25 -0.10
C SER A 696 -4.54 -23.25 -1.24
N CYS A 697 -5.04 -23.70 -2.39
CA CYS A 697 -5.44 -22.85 -3.51
C CYS A 697 -6.71 -22.03 -3.20
N ALA A 698 -7.68 -22.62 -2.49
CA ALA A 698 -8.95 -22.00 -2.12
C ALA A 698 -8.86 -21.03 -0.91
N GLU A 699 -7.66 -20.76 -0.38
CA GLU A 699 -7.44 -19.85 0.74
C GLU A 699 -8.09 -18.47 0.56
N LEU A 700 -8.62 -17.88 1.64
CA LEU A 700 -9.40 -16.64 1.57
C LEU A 700 -8.55 -15.40 1.25
N ARG A 701 -7.22 -15.50 1.41
CA ARG A 701 -6.26 -14.42 1.19
C ARG A 701 -5.27 -14.78 0.09
N ARG A 702 -5.08 -13.88 -0.88
CA ARG A 702 -4.20 -14.07 -2.06
C ARG A 702 -2.73 -14.38 -1.75
N ARG A 703 -2.26 -13.96 -0.57
CA ARG A 703 -0.87 -14.11 -0.11
C ARG A 703 -0.58 -15.49 0.49
N ASP A 704 -1.60 -16.12 1.06
CA ASP A 704 -1.49 -17.39 1.77
C ASP A 704 -1.66 -18.57 0.78
N ARG A 705 -2.36 -18.34 -0.35
CA ARG A 705 -2.39 -19.24 -1.53
C ARG A 705 -0.97 -19.53 -2.09
N PRO A 706 -0.68 -20.76 -2.55
CA PRO A 706 0.59 -21.11 -3.21
C PRO A 706 0.81 -20.34 -4.53
N ASP A 707 2.01 -20.48 -5.11
CA ASP A 707 2.23 -20.04 -6.49
C ASP A 707 1.84 -21.15 -7.49
N LEU A 708 1.16 -20.75 -8.57
CA LEU A 708 0.63 -21.68 -9.56
C LEU A 708 1.73 -22.43 -10.31
N LYS A 709 2.79 -21.72 -10.71
CA LYS A 709 3.89 -22.27 -11.50
C LYS A 709 4.90 -22.98 -10.61
N ASP A 710 5.28 -22.36 -9.50
CA ASP A 710 6.43 -22.82 -8.70
C ASP A 710 6.03 -23.84 -7.61
N LYS A 711 4.73 -24.03 -7.33
CA LYS A 711 4.24 -25.02 -6.35
C LYS A 711 3.08 -25.89 -6.84
N VAL A 712 2.04 -25.31 -7.45
CA VAL A 712 0.82 -26.07 -7.79
C VAL A 712 1.05 -26.99 -8.99
N LEU A 713 1.54 -26.48 -10.12
CA LEU A 713 1.76 -27.28 -11.33
C LEU A 713 2.72 -28.47 -11.09
N PRO A 714 3.88 -28.34 -10.40
CA PRO A 714 4.77 -29.47 -10.13
C PRO A 714 4.19 -30.50 -9.15
N ALA A 715 3.20 -30.14 -8.33
CA ALA A 715 2.48 -31.10 -7.49
C ALA A 715 1.44 -31.88 -8.31
N LEU A 716 0.65 -31.16 -9.12
CA LEU A 716 -0.30 -31.78 -10.05
C LEU A 716 0.40 -32.67 -11.09
N GLU A 717 1.64 -32.36 -11.47
CA GLU A 717 2.43 -33.16 -12.42
C GLU A 717 2.80 -34.54 -11.85
N ARG A 718 3.26 -34.61 -10.58
CA ARG A 718 3.48 -35.90 -9.89
C ARG A 718 2.20 -36.72 -9.78
N LEU A 719 1.09 -36.07 -9.44
CA LEU A 719 -0.23 -36.71 -9.31
C LEU A 719 -0.73 -37.22 -10.68
N LYS A 720 -0.49 -36.46 -11.75
CA LYS A 720 -0.76 -36.88 -13.13
C LYS A 720 0.08 -38.11 -13.53
N GLU A 721 1.35 -38.23 -13.13
CA GLU A 721 2.09 -39.48 -13.38
C GLU A 721 1.46 -40.71 -12.71
N VAL A 722 0.88 -40.55 -11.51
CA VAL A 722 0.17 -41.63 -10.79
C VAL A 722 -1.06 -42.06 -11.58
N ALA A 723 -1.83 -41.09 -12.08
CA ALA A 723 -2.95 -41.32 -12.99
C ALA A 723 -2.52 -41.98 -14.31
N ASP A 724 -1.42 -41.55 -14.92
CA ASP A 724 -0.89 -42.12 -16.16
C ASP A 724 -0.39 -43.57 -15.95
N ARG A 725 0.18 -43.89 -14.77
CA ARG A 725 0.53 -45.27 -14.37
C ARG A 725 -0.73 -46.13 -14.20
N ALA A 726 -1.76 -45.63 -13.51
CA ALA A 726 -3.03 -46.34 -13.34
C ALA A 726 -3.76 -46.55 -14.67
N THR A 727 -3.72 -45.58 -15.57
CA THR A 727 -4.30 -45.67 -16.92
C THR A 727 -3.62 -46.78 -17.74
N ARG A 728 -2.28 -46.86 -17.73
CA ARG A 728 -1.55 -47.96 -18.38
C ARG A 728 -1.87 -49.33 -17.77
N ALA A 729 -1.94 -49.44 -16.45
CA ALA A 729 -2.32 -50.68 -15.77
C ALA A 729 -3.75 -51.12 -16.13
N GLY A 730 -4.70 -50.19 -16.20
CA GLY A 730 -6.07 -50.46 -16.64
C GLY A 730 -6.16 -50.91 -18.09
N ILE A 731 -5.47 -50.22 -19.01
CA ILE A 731 -5.39 -50.59 -20.43
C ILE A 731 -4.81 -51.99 -20.62
N SER A 732 -3.88 -52.44 -19.76
CA SER A 732 -3.34 -53.81 -19.83
C SER A 732 -4.38 -54.92 -19.62
N THR A 733 -5.59 -54.59 -19.15
CA THR A 733 -6.73 -55.54 -19.06
C THR A 733 -7.65 -55.51 -20.29
N VAL A 734 -7.53 -54.51 -21.16
CA VAL A 734 -8.31 -54.34 -22.39
C VAL A 734 -7.39 -54.52 -23.59
N ARG A 735 -7.34 -55.76 -24.11
CA ARG A 735 -6.62 -56.08 -25.36
C ARG A 735 -6.99 -55.08 -26.45
N SER A 736 -6.00 -54.43 -27.05
CA SER A 736 -6.24 -53.54 -28.18
C SER A 736 -6.74 -54.35 -29.37
N SER A 737 -7.92 -54.01 -29.89
CA SER A 737 -8.34 -54.56 -31.19
C SER A 737 -7.33 -54.13 -32.25
N PRO A 738 -6.88 -55.02 -33.15
CA PRO A 738 -5.89 -54.68 -34.17
C PRO A 738 -6.38 -53.48 -34.99
N PRO A 739 -5.52 -52.47 -35.25
CA PRO A 739 -5.86 -51.34 -36.11
C PRO A 739 -6.46 -51.81 -37.44
N ASN A 740 -7.54 -51.16 -37.90
CA ASN A 740 -8.33 -51.62 -39.06
C ASN A 740 -7.49 -51.84 -40.34
N HIS A 741 -6.37 -51.14 -40.50
CA HIS A 741 -5.46 -51.29 -41.65
C HIS A 741 -4.50 -52.50 -41.55
N PHE A 742 -4.44 -53.19 -40.41
CA PHE A 742 -3.77 -54.49 -40.25
C PHE A 742 -4.69 -55.67 -40.61
N ILE A 743 -6.01 -55.44 -40.66
CA ILE A 743 -7.02 -56.48 -40.92
C ILE A 743 -7.18 -56.69 -42.43
N CYS A 744 -7.05 -57.93 -42.90
CA CYS A 744 -7.27 -58.27 -44.29
C CYS A 744 -8.75 -58.03 -44.68
N PRO A 745 -9.05 -57.25 -45.74
CA PRO A 745 -10.43 -57.02 -46.14
C PRO A 745 -11.20 -58.27 -46.57
N ILE A 746 -10.52 -59.31 -47.05
CA ILE A 746 -11.12 -60.60 -47.44
C ILE A 746 -11.33 -61.49 -46.20
N LEU A 747 -10.28 -61.74 -45.40
CA LEU A 747 -10.34 -62.72 -44.30
C LEU A 747 -10.97 -62.19 -43.01
N LYS A 748 -11.01 -60.85 -42.83
CA LYS A 748 -11.39 -60.17 -41.57
C LYS A 748 -10.50 -60.54 -40.36
N ASP A 749 -9.31 -61.09 -40.60
CA ASP A 749 -8.24 -61.39 -39.63
C ASP A 749 -6.97 -60.57 -39.94
N VAL A 750 -6.04 -60.47 -38.99
CA VAL A 750 -4.77 -59.75 -39.14
C VAL A 750 -3.89 -60.38 -40.23
N MET A 751 -3.38 -59.55 -41.14
CA MET A 751 -2.49 -59.96 -42.23
C MET A 751 -1.15 -60.50 -41.68
N LYS A 752 -0.69 -61.61 -42.24
CA LYS A 752 0.58 -62.28 -41.89
C LYS A 752 1.61 -62.12 -43.01
N ASP A 753 1.15 -62.00 -44.25
CA ASP A 753 1.91 -61.64 -45.44
C ASP A 753 1.12 -60.59 -46.26
N PRO A 754 1.17 -59.30 -45.87
CA PRO A 754 0.41 -58.26 -46.54
C PRO A 754 1.02 -57.91 -47.91
N CYS A 755 0.18 -57.87 -48.95
CA CYS A 755 0.55 -57.37 -50.28
C CYS A 755 -0.51 -56.42 -50.85
N VAL A 756 -0.05 -55.44 -51.62
CA VAL A 756 -0.89 -54.44 -52.30
C VAL A 756 -1.33 -54.99 -53.67
N ALA A 757 -2.61 -54.86 -53.99
CA ALA A 757 -3.15 -55.17 -55.33
C ALA A 757 -3.31 -53.89 -56.18
N ALA A 758 -3.73 -54.05 -57.45
CA ALA A 758 -3.85 -52.93 -58.40
C ALA A 758 -4.92 -51.87 -58.05
N ASP A 759 -5.75 -52.12 -57.04
CA ASP A 759 -6.71 -51.16 -56.46
C ASP A 759 -6.11 -50.29 -55.34
N GLY A 760 -4.84 -50.51 -54.98
CA GLY A 760 -4.13 -49.80 -53.91
C GLY A 760 -4.40 -50.34 -52.50
N TYR A 761 -5.27 -51.34 -52.33
CA TYR A 761 -5.57 -51.94 -51.03
C TYR A 761 -4.58 -53.05 -50.68
N SER A 762 -4.31 -53.21 -49.38
CA SER A 762 -3.49 -54.31 -48.85
C SER A 762 -4.37 -55.49 -48.42
N TYR A 763 -3.92 -56.70 -48.77
CA TYR A 763 -4.60 -57.96 -48.48
C TYR A 763 -3.58 -59.01 -47.99
N GLU A 764 -4.05 -60.03 -47.26
CA GLU A 764 -3.26 -61.24 -47.01
C GLU A 764 -3.01 -61.96 -48.34
N ARG A 765 -1.74 -62.19 -48.68
CA ARG A 765 -1.30 -62.75 -49.97
C ARG A 765 -2.15 -63.91 -50.44
N LYS A 766 -2.27 -64.95 -49.62
CA LYS A 766 -2.98 -66.20 -49.97
C LYS A 766 -4.48 -66.01 -50.21
N ALA A 767 -5.08 -64.95 -49.63
CA ALA A 767 -6.49 -64.65 -49.80
C ALA A 767 -6.75 -63.88 -51.11
N ILE A 768 -5.88 -62.93 -51.47
CA ILE A 768 -6.00 -62.19 -52.72
C ILE A 768 -5.54 -63.01 -53.93
N GLU A 769 -4.51 -63.86 -53.79
CA GLU A 769 -4.10 -64.81 -54.84
C GLU A 769 -5.28 -65.71 -55.23
N LYS A 770 -5.92 -66.37 -54.26
CA LYS A 770 -7.11 -67.19 -54.51
C LYS A 770 -8.29 -66.39 -55.09
N TRP A 771 -8.53 -65.17 -54.61
CA TRP A 771 -9.58 -64.33 -55.19
C TRP A 771 -9.33 -64.04 -56.68
N LEU A 772 -8.08 -63.81 -57.05
CA LEU A 772 -7.65 -63.51 -58.42
C LEU A 772 -7.59 -64.73 -59.35
N GLU A 773 -7.62 -65.95 -58.82
CA GLU A 773 -7.86 -67.16 -59.62
C GLU A 773 -9.28 -67.19 -60.20
N GLU A 774 -10.27 -66.76 -59.40
CA GLU A 774 -11.70 -66.81 -59.73
C GLU A 774 -12.27 -65.48 -60.27
N ASN A 775 -11.59 -64.33 -60.05
CA ASN A 775 -12.12 -62.99 -60.34
C ASN A 775 -11.10 -62.03 -61.00
N ASP A 776 -11.60 -61.11 -61.83
CA ASP A 776 -10.83 -60.00 -62.46
C ASP A 776 -11.09 -58.63 -61.79
N LYS A 777 -11.71 -58.62 -60.61
CA LYS A 777 -12.23 -57.43 -59.95
C LYS A 777 -11.70 -57.25 -58.53
N SER A 778 -11.61 -55.99 -58.09
CA SER A 778 -11.23 -55.58 -56.74
C SER A 778 -12.20 -56.16 -55.70
N PRO A 779 -11.72 -56.89 -54.67
CA PRO A 779 -12.56 -57.34 -53.55
C PRO A 779 -13.17 -56.19 -52.74
N MET A 780 -12.55 -55.01 -52.75
CA MET A 780 -13.01 -53.84 -51.99
C MET A 780 -13.98 -52.94 -52.76
N THR A 781 -13.82 -52.81 -54.08
CA THR A 781 -14.60 -51.84 -54.89
C THR A 781 -15.49 -52.48 -55.97
N ASN A 782 -15.34 -53.78 -56.25
CA ASN A 782 -16.01 -54.49 -57.35
C ASN A 782 -15.76 -53.89 -58.75
N LEU A 783 -14.75 -53.03 -58.89
CA LEU A 783 -14.27 -52.49 -60.16
C LEU A 783 -13.24 -53.44 -60.79
N PRO A 784 -13.07 -53.46 -62.13
CA PRO A 784 -12.01 -54.22 -62.79
C PRO A 784 -10.62 -53.79 -62.32
N LEU A 785 -9.72 -54.75 -62.11
CA LEU A 785 -8.33 -54.47 -61.72
C LEU A 785 -7.46 -54.20 -62.96
N ALA A 786 -6.57 -53.20 -62.88
CA ALA A 786 -5.68 -52.85 -63.98
C ALA A 786 -4.64 -53.95 -64.29
N HIS A 787 -4.25 -54.75 -63.29
CA HIS A 787 -3.42 -55.95 -63.44
C HIS A 787 -3.59 -56.89 -62.24
N LYS A 788 -3.21 -58.16 -62.39
CA LYS A 788 -3.19 -59.16 -61.29
C LYS A 788 -1.88 -59.19 -60.47
N ASN A 789 -0.91 -58.33 -60.78
CA ASN A 789 0.36 -58.26 -60.05
C ASN A 789 0.13 -57.82 -58.59
N LEU A 790 0.80 -58.50 -57.65
CA LEU A 790 0.76 -58.23 -56.21
C LEU A 790 2.13 -57.76 -55.71
N ILE A 791 2.17 -56.66 -54.96
CA ILE A 791 3.42 -56.05 -54.45
C ILE A 791 3.52 -56.30 -52.95
N PRO A 792 4.57 -56.96 -52.41
CA PRO A 792 4.72 -57.16 -50.97
C PRO A 792 4.78 -55.83 -50.20
N ASN A 793 3.97 -55.68 -49.15
CA ASN A 793 3.90 -54.47 -48.33
C ASN A 793 4.78 -54.61 -47.08
N TYR A 794 6.11 -54.58 -47.27
CA TYR A 794 7.07 -54.75 -46.17
C TYR A 794 6.93 -53.70 -45.06
N THR A 795 6.48 -52.48 -45.38
CA THR A 795 6.22 -51.43 -44.38
C THR A 795 5.07 -51.82 -43.46
N LEU A 796 3.96 -52.30 -44.02
CA LEU A 796 2.80 -52.77 -43.25
C LEU A 796 3.13 -54.06 -42.48
N LEU A 797 3.91 -54.97 -43.07
CA LEU A 797 4.41 -56.16 -42.37
C LEU A 797 5.27 -55.76 -41.15
N SER A 798 6.18 -54.79 -41.31
CA SER A 798 7.00 -54.27 -40.21
C SER A 798 6.13 -53.74 -39.06
N ALA A 799 5.15 -52.88 -39.37
CA ALA A 799 4.23 -52.32 -38.38
C ALA A 799 3.38 -53.39 -37.67
N ILE A 800 2.91 -54.40 -38.40
CA ILE A 800 2.18 -55.55 -37.82
C ILE A 800 3.09 -56.38 -36.92
N THR A 801 4.35 -56.64 -37.31
CA THR A 801 5.30 -57.38 -36.48
C THR A 801 5.73 -56.62 -35.23
N GLU A 802 5.88 -55.30 -35.34
CA GLU A 802 6.16 -54.42 -34.20
C GLU A 802 5.00 -54.44 -33.20
N TRP A 803 3.76 -54.24 -33.66
CA TRP A 803 2.55 -54.34 -32.83
C TRP A 803 2.42 -55.72 -32.15
N ASN A 804 2.60 -56.82 -32.89
CA ASN A 804 2.64 -58.18 -32.33
C ASN A 804 3.77 -58.39 -31.29
N SER A 805 4.86 -57.63 -31.38
CA SER A 805 5.96 -57.67 -30.40
C SER A 805 5.65 -56.86 -29.15
N MET A 806 4.89 -55.76 -29.28
CA MET A 806 4.39 -54.99 -28.15
C MET A 806 3.33 -55.78 -27.36
N GLU A 807 2.43 -56.50 -28.03
CA GLU A 807 1.48 -57.41 -27.35
C GLU A 807 2.18 -58.50 -26.52
N LYS A 808 3.28 -59.07 -27.04
CA LYS A 808 4.00 -60.18 -26.38
C LYS A 808 4.95 -59.76 -25.26
N ASN A 809 5.31 -58.48 -25.19
CA ASN A 809 6.18 -57.92 -24.15
C ASN A 809 5.42 -57.15 -23.07
N ALA A 810 4.08 -57.18 -23.08
CA ALA A 810 3.28 -56.71 -21.96
C ALA A 810 3.55 -57.59 -20.71
N PRO A 811 3.91 -57.01 -19.55
CA PRO A 811 4.07 -57.78 -18.33
C PRO A 811 2.73 -58.33 -17.84
N LEU A 812 2.73 -59.59 -17.38
CA LEU A 812 1.61 -60.29 -16.78
C LEU A 812 1.25 -59.75 -15.37
#